data_AF-C3Y134-F1
#
_entry.id   AF-C3Y134-F1
#
_cell.length_a   1.000
_cell.length_b   1.000
_cell.length_c   1.000
_cell.angle_alpha   90.00
_cell.angle_beta   90.00
_cell.angle_gamma   90.00
#
_symmetry.space_group_name_H-M   'P 1'
#
loop_
_entity.id
_entity.type
_entity.pdbx_description
1 polymer ?
#
loop_
_entity_poly.entity_id
_entity_poly.type
_entity_poly.pdbx_seq_one_letter_code
_entity_poly.pdbx_strand_id
1 'polypeptide(L)'
;MASSFLSVPLKKSSEVDLVKPPEKFIKNTYSGPGGTQDDFVPMLKELDKLRDSATCKTLDRHDSSLELIQKYYDQLCAIEAKLPITENQIRVNFTWYDAFDQGMLFLGKMKKTMSSGDYERMCVLFNIGALMSQIAAAQNLGADDGLKNAAKYLQQAAGVFTHIKESMAGPFQQVVTPDLSLEMLSTLSVVMLAQAQEAILLKSIQDKMKEVIIAKLSMQASDLYSDAMKQAQNPHFGDLLPKEWIPTLAGKQAMYHAQAEFYMSLLAKKNKSIGEEIARLKHALELAKTGSSRAGSTMDMKDFIGKLQRAHDSADKDNNFIYHDRVPELSNLPAIGRAVVAKALPLSKPMNPKFTDLFEKLVPLAVHQALTGYEARKADVVNREVGRLREATQLMNSVLASLNLPAAIEDLSGDNVPQSILEKGTAIKERGGIDKINQLIQDLPELLQRNKEVLDEANRVLDEEEKTDSELRANFKERWTRTASAQLYSPLRAEGGKYQSILDNAIHADTIVREKYNKHAENITLLCKPEDLPGKIPSSSPAAALQGSKCVTDLRQLMEEVETIKAERDVIESEIKEAKTDISSKFLSALAQDGVVNEENLSVGELDRMFGPLQKQVTESVSRQEGLMNKIQTANTEFCQQKQASGSANQREEKLKDLAAAHDAFMELLGNLEEGTKFYNELLLLLVKFQTKCNDIVFARKTEKDEHLKDLQENIAKQPSQSAPTPPAYQASGPGGAKPPPPARPPPPQVQPQQQQQQQQPPAQQAAAGSQPPQLNMPQAGQPQYGYNNPQYYSPPPMPTSYNPYATMQYQPPPQQGAAAPYGQQPGAPPYPQQQQAAPPYPQQQYAPQYPQPAYNPYAPPSQYNPYQQQQQR
;
A
#
# COMPACT_ATOMS: atom_id res chain seq x y z
N MET A 1 -35.14 31.41 -31.27
CA MET A 1 -34.20 30.41 -31.82
C MET A 1 -33.98 29.37 -30.73
N ALA A 2 -34.51 28.16 -30.92
CA ALA A 2 -34.38 27.08 -29.94
C ALA A 2 -33.47 26.00 -30.54
N SER A 3 -32.22 25.94 -30.07
CA SER A 3 -31.34 24.80 -30.30
C SER A 3 -30.81 24.37 -28.95
N SER A 4 -30.98 23.09 -28.61
CA SER A 4 -30.45 22.52 -27.37
C SER A 4 -28.92 22.51 -27.42
N PHE A 5 -28.29 22.64 -26.27
CA PHE A 5 -26.89 22.30 -26.09
C PHE A 5 -26.68 20.79 -26.31
N LEU A 6 -25.54 20.40 -26.90
CA LEU A 6 -25.13 18.99 -26.94
C LEU A 6 -24.62 18.60 -25.54
N SER A 7 -24.86 17.36 -25.16
CA SER A 7 -24.43 16.82 -23.87
C SER A 7 -23.83 15.43 -24.06
N VAL A 8 -22.84 15.11 -23.22
CA VAL A 8 -22.09 13.88 -23.28
C VAL A 8 -22.80 12.81 -22.44
N PRO A 9 -22.99 11.58 -22.96
CA PRO A 9 -23.52 10.47 -22.16
C PRO A 9 -22.55 10.06 -21.05
N LEU A 10 -23.09 9.55 -19.94
CA LEU A 10 -22.26 8.99 -18.85
C LEU A 10 -21.73 7.61 -19.25
N LYS A 11 -20.45 7.34 -18.95
CA LYS A 11 -19.90 5.99 -18.92
C LYS A 11 -20.60 5.17 -17.85
N LYS A 12 -20.76 3.88 -18.12
CA LYS A 12 -21.29 2.90 -17.16
C LYS A 12 -20.14 2.06 -16.61
N SER A 13 -20.28 1.61 -15.37
CA SER A 13 -19.33 0.71 -14.72
C SER A 13 -20.02 -0.54 -14.19
N SER A 14 -19.27 -1.63 -14.01
CA SER A 14 -19.71 -2.80 -13.26
C SER A 14 -19.45 -2.64 -11.76
N GLU A 15 -20.21 -3.35 -10.94
CA GLU A 15 -19.94 -3.48 -9.50
C GLU A 15 -18.56 -4.15 -9.27
N VAL A 16 -17.86 -3.72 -8.22
CA VAL A 16 -16.56 -4.24 -7.82
C VAL A 16 -16.50 -4.28 -6.29
N ASP A 17 -15.63 -5.12 -5.74
CA ASP A 17 -15.37 -5.17 -4.29
C ASP A 17 -14.23 -4.21 -3.92
N LEU A 18 -14.57 -3.05 -3.33
CA LEU A 18 -13.61 -2.11 -2.76
C LEU A 18 -13.35 -2.33 -1.26
N VAL A 19 -13.80 -3.45 -0.69
CA VAL A 19 -13.62 -3.75 0.72
C VAL A 19 -12.49 -4.75 0.93
N LYS A 20 -12.62 -5.98 0.40
CA LYS A 20 -11.69 -7.06 0.75
C LYS A 20 -10.25 -6.83 0.29
N PRO A 21 -9.98 -6.39 -0.96
CA PRO A 21 -8.59 -6.24 -1.40
C PRO A 21 -7.84 -5.14 -0.61
N PRO A 22 -8.41 -3.94 -0.40
CA PRO A 22 -7.79 -2.94 0.48
C PRO A 22 -7.71 -3.38 1.94
N GLU A 23 -8.71 -4.06 2.49
CA GLU A 23 -8.67 -4.58 3.87
C GLU A 23 -7.47 -5.51 4.08
N LYS A 24 -7.27 -6.45 3.15
CA LYS A 24 -6.12 -7.36 3.19
C LYS A 24 -4.79 -6.60 3.12
N PHE A 25 -4.71 -5.58 2.26
CA PHE A 25 -3.52 -4.74 2.16
C PHE A 25 -3.26 -3.96 3.45
N ILE A 26 -4.31 -3.38 4.04
CA ILE A 26 -4.20 -2.62 5.29
C ILE A 26 -3.66 -3.52 6.41
N LYS A 27 -4.25 -4.71 6.58
CA LYS A 27 -3.82 -5.69 7.59
C LYS A 27 -2.38 -6.17 7.39
N ASN A 28 -1.96 -6.36 6.14
CA ASN A 28 -0.62 -6.87 5.87
C ASN A 28 0.46 -5.78 5.98
N THR A 29 0.09 -4.53 5.76
CA THR A 29 1.05 -3.42 5.66
C THR A 29 1.08 -2.63 6.96
N TYR A 30 -0.06 -2.14 7.43
CA TYR A 30 -0.16 -1.18 8.53
C TYR A 30 -0.38 -1.80 9.91
N SER A 31 -0.38 -3.14 10.06
CA SER A 31 -0.54 -3.80 11.37
C SER A 31 0.77 -4.04 12.14
N GLY A 32 1.90 -3.56 11.63
CA GLY A 32 3.22 -3.69 12.27
C GLY A 32 3.52 -2.62 13.34
N PRO A 33 4.71 -2.67 13.97
CA PRO A 33 5.20 -1.62 14.87
C PRO A 33 5.23 -0.26 14.17
N GLY A 34 4.59 0.76 14.75
CA GLY A 34 4.43 2.08 14.13
C GLY A 34 3.23 2.22 13.17
N GLY A 35 2.42 1.16 13.01
CA GLY A 35 1.18 1.17 12.25
C GLY A 35 -0.06 1.51 13.10
N THR A 36 -1.19 1.75 12.43
CA THR A 36 -2.46 2.11 13.08
C THR A 36 -3.23 0.87 13.55
N GLN A 37 -3.83 0.93 14.75
CA GLN A 37 -4.67 -0.12 15.32
C GLN A 37 -6.16 0.07 14.98
N ASP A 38 -6.50 1.12 14.21
CA ASP A 38 -7.88 1.44 13.88
C ASP A 38 -8.47 0.40 12.90
N ASP A 39 -9.75 0.06 13.09
CA ASP A 39 -10.51 -0.73 12.13
C ASP A 39 -10.98 0.17 10.97
N PHE A 40 -10.42 -0.03 9.78
CA PHE A 40 -10.78 0.70 8.57
C PHE A 40 -11.90 0.03 7.75
N VAL A 41 -12.39 -1.14 8.16
CA VAL A 41 -13.47 -1.84 7.45
C VAL A 41 -14.74 -0.99 7.30
N PRO A 42 -15.19 -0.18 8.30
CA PRO A 42 -16.33 0.71 8.12
C PRO A 42 -16.11 1.76 7.03
N MET A 43 -14.92 2.35 6.95
CA MET A 43 -14.54 3.36 5.96
C MET A 43 -14.45 2.74 4.56
N LEU A 44 -13.94 1.52 4.45
CA LEU A 44 -13.92 0.75 3.20
C LEU A 44 -15.33 0.44 2.69
N LYS A 45 -16.26 0.05 3.58
CA LYS A 45 -17.67 -0.13 3.24
C LYS A 45 -18.35 1.17 2.81
N GLU A 46 -17.98 2.29 3.42
CA GLU A 46 -18.47 3.61 3.00
C GLU A 46 -17.94 3.99 1.61
N LEU A 47 -16.66 3.76 1.34
CA LEU A 47 -16.04 3.97 0.02
C LEU A 47 -16.72 3.11 -1.06
N ASP A 48 -16.95 1.83 -0.78
CA ASP A 48 -17.62 0.88 -1.67
C ASP A 48 -19.06 1.34 -2.02
N LYS A 49 -19.84 1.72 -0.99
CA LYS A 49 -21.18 2.29 -1.16
C LYS A 49 -21.18 3.61 -1.93
N LEU A 50 -20.17 4.45 -1.69
CA LEU A 50 -19.98 5.73 -2.38
C LEU A 50 -19.71 5.50 -3.86
N ARG A 51 -18.83 4.55 -4.21
CA ARG A 51 -18.58 4.13 -5.59
C ARG A 51 -19.87 3.69 -6.26
N ASP A 52 -20.58 2.72 -5.69
CA ASP A 52 -21.80 2.18 -6.31
C ASP A 52 -22.84 3.27 -6.56
N SER A 53 -22.95 4.22 -5.63
CA SER A 53 -23.88 5.33 -5.78
C SER A 53 -23.43 6.34 -6.85
N ALA A 54 -22.12 6.53 -7.03
CA ALA A 54 -21.55 7.45 -8.01
C ALA A 54 -21.43 6.86 -9.43
N THR A 55 -21.29 5.53 -9.59
CA THR A 55 -20.93 4.91 -10.88
C THR A 55 -21.91 3.87 -11.41
N CYS A 56 -22.63 3.16 -10.52
CA CYS A 56 -23.48 2.03 -10.88
C CYS A 56 -24.97 2.41 -10.93
N LYS A 57 -25.38 3.43 -10.18
CA LYS A 57 -26.77 3.94 -10.16
C LYS A 57 -27.00 4.96 -11.28
N THR A 58 -28.27 5.14 -11.64
CA THR A 58 -28.67 6.21 -12.57
C THR A 58 -28.58 7.54 -11.85
N LEU A 59 -27.70 8.42 -12.33
CA LEU A 59 -27.56 9.78 -11.83
C LEU A 59 -28.59 10.71 -12.48
N ASP A 60 -29.19 11.58 -11.68
CA ASP A 60 -30.05 12.65 -12.18
C ASP A 60 -29.23 13.85 -12.67
N ARG A 61 -29.83 14.70 -13.50
CA ARG A 61 -29.16 15.88 -14.09
C ARG A 61 -29.20 17.06 -13.11
N HIS A 62 -28.69 16.85 -11.90
CA HIS A 62 -28.76 17.81 -10.80
C HIS A 62 -27.44 17.89 -10.02
N ASP A 63 -27.21 19.02 -9.35
CA ASP A 63 -26.01 19.30 -8.55
C ASP A 63 -25.76 18.26 -7.45
N SER A 64 -26.80 17.66 -6.88
CA SER A 64 -26.66 16.59 -5.88
C SER A 64 -25.94 15.35 -6.42
N SER A 65 -26.23 14.95 -7.66
CA SER A 65 -25.49 13.86 -8.32
C SER A 65 -24.07 14.27 -8.66
N LEU A 66 -23.85 15.55 -9.02
CA LEU A 66 -22.52 16.08 -9.30
C LEU A 66 -21.64 16.10 -8.04
N GLU A 67 -22.18 16.58 -6.91
CA GLU A 67 -21.48 16.58 -5.61
C GLU A 67 -21.12 15.16 -5.16
N LEU A 68 -21.99 14.17 -5.41
CA LEU A 68 -21.77 12.77 -5.09
C LEU A 68 -20.58 12.19 -5.85
N ILE A 69 -20.54 12.37 -7.18
CA ILE A 69 -19.44 11.85 -8.00
C ILE A 69 -18.13 12.60 -7.75
N GLN A 70 -18.19 13.90 -7.45
CA GLN A 70 -17.02 14.69 -7.03
C GLN A 70 -16.47 14.19 -5.69
N LYS A 71 -17.33 13.89 -4.71
CA LYS A 71 -16.91 13.31 -3.43
C LYS A 71 -16.19 11.97 -3.63
N TYR A 72 -16.69 11.13 -4.54
CA TYR A 72 -16.02 9.86 -4.88
C TYR A 72 -14.65 10.10 -5.54
N TYR A 73 -14.56 11.01 -6.51
CA TYR A 73 -13.29 11.37 -7.14
C TYR A 73 -12.26 11.90 -6.14
N ASP A 74 -12.66 12.81 -5.26
CA ASP A 74 -11.78 13.35 -4.22
C ASP A 74 -11.31 12.25 -3.26
N GLN A 75 -12.18 11.29 -2.93
CA GLN A 75 -11.79 10.14 -2.10
C GLN A 75 -10.79 9.23 -2.81
N LEU A 76 -10.94 8.97 -4.12
CA LEU A 76 -9.96 8.24 -4.92
C LEU A 76 -8.60 8.97 -4.99
N CYS A 77 -8.60 10.30 -5.01
CA CYS A 77 -7.37 11.09 -4.94
C CYS A 77 -6.72 10.97 -3.55
N ALA A 78 -7.51 11.07 -2.48
CA ALA A 78 -7.00 11.02 -1.11
C ALA A 78 -6.41 9.65 -0.71
N ILE A 79 -6.96 8.56 -1.25
CA ILE A 79 -6.45 7.20 -0.94
C ILE A 79 -5.21 6.81 -1.75
N GLU A 80 -4.86 7.48 -2.84
CA GLU A 80 -3.81 7.04 -3.76
C GLU A 80 -2.48 6.73 -3.08
N ALA A 81 -1.99 7.67 -2.28
CA ALA A 81 -0.71 7.54 -1.58
C ALA A 81 -0.77 6.55 -0.41
N LYS A 82 -1.97 6.15 0.02
CA LYS A 82 -2.24 5.31 1.20
C LYS A 82 -2.56 3.86 0.80
N LEU A 83 -3.35 3.70 -0.25
CA LEU A 83 -3.92 2.46 -0.77
C LEU A 83 -3.69 2.41 -2.29
N PRO A 84 -2.49 1.98 -2.74
CA PRO A 84 -2.15 1.99 -4.15
C PRO A 84 -2.88 0.87 -4.90
N ILE A 85 -3.95 1.25 -5.60
CA ILE A 85 -4.75 0.35 -6.43
C ILE A 85 -4.02 0.09 -7.76
N THR A 86 -3.25 -0.99 -7.79
CA THR A 86 -2.42 -1.43 -8.92
C THR A 86 -2.45 -2.97 -9.03
N GLU A 87 -2.10 -3.51 -10.19
CA GLU A 87 -2.05 -4.96 -10.42
C GLU A 87 -1.17 -5.73 -9.42
N ASN A 88 -0.10 -5.10 -8.92
CA ASN A 88 0.92 -5.73 -8.08
C ASN A 88 0.72 -5.52 -6.58
N GLN A 89 -0.16 -4.60 -6.16
CA GLN A 89 -0.36 -4.27 -4.74
C GLN A 89 -1.81 -4.52 -4.32
N ILE A 90 -2.73 -3.62 -4.67
CA ILE A 90 -4.17 -3.77 -4.40
C ILE A 90 -4.91 -4.01 -5.72
N ARG A 91 -5.13 -5.29 -6.04
CA ARG A 91 -5.77 -5.67 -7.30
C ARG A 91 -7.29 -5.57 -7.21
N VAL A 92 -7.84 -4.46 -7.70
CA VAL A 92 -9.28 -4.26 -7.96
C VAL A 92 -9.49 -4.09 -9.46
N ASN A 93 -10.36 -4.89 -10.08
CA ASN A 93 -10.58 -4.85 -11.54
C ASN A 93 -11.77 -3.94 -11.88
N PHE A 94 -11.49 -2.71 -12.32
CA PHE A 94 -12.54 -1.77 -12.73
C PHE A 94 -12.92 -2.01 -14.19
N THR A 95 -14.21 -2.29 -14.44
CA THR A 95 -14.74 -2.47 -15.79
C THR A 95 -15.63 -1.29 -16.16
N TRP A 96 -15.25 -0.56 -17.21
CA TRP A 96 -16.02 0.56 -17.74
C TRP A 96 -16.41 0.33 -19.20
N TYR A 97 -17.58 0.84 -19.57
CA TYR A 97 -18.12 0.80 -20.91
C TYR A 97 -17.88 2.13 -21.62
N ASP A 98 -17.71 2.09 -22.94
CA ASP A 98 -17.65 3.28 -23.77
C ASP A 98 -18.95 4.09 -23.65
N ALA A 99 -18.85 5.41 -23.53
CA ALA A 99 -19.99 6.31 -23.35
C ALA A 99 -20.86 6.44 -24.60
N PHE A 100 -20.27 6.34 -25.78
CA PHE A 100 -20.92 6.60 -27.06
C PHE A 100 -21.40 5.32 -27.76
N ASP A 101 -20.90 4.16 -27.35
CA ASP A 101 -21.37 2.89 -27.87
C ASP A 101 -22.85 2.61 -27.54
N GLN A 102 -23.69 2.74 -28.55
CA GLN A 102 -25.12 2.44 -28.49
C GLN A 102 -25.43 0.94 -28.60
N GLY A 103 -24.41 0.08 -28.69
CA GLY A 103 -24.54 -1.36 -28.85
C GLY A 103 -24.94 -1.72 -30.29
N MET A 104 -23.96 -1.90 -31.16
CA MET A 104 -24.22 -2.58 -32.43
C MET A 104 -24.66 -4.02 -32.11
N LEU A 105 -25.84 -4.41 -32.62
CA LEU A 105 -26.55 -5.68 -32.37
C LEU A 105 -25.71 -6.97 -32.53
N PHE A 106 -24.51 -6.90 -33.11
CA PHE A 106 -23.68 -8.04 -33.46
C PHE A 106 -22.25 -8.05 -32.86
N LEU A 107 -21.77 -6.96 -32.23
CA LEU A 107 -20.39 -6.88 -31.71
C LEU A 107 -20.27 -6.78 -30.18
N GLY A 108 -21.40 -6.76 -29.45
CA GLY A 108 -21.38 -6.55 -27.99
C GLY A 108 -20.96 -5.12 -27.62
N LYS A 109 -21.09 -4.77 -26.33
CA LYS A 109 -20.72 -3.43 -25.86
C LYS A 109 -19.21 -3.29 -25.72
N MET A 110 -18.65 -2.22 -26.26
CA MET A 110 -17.25 -1.83 -26.06
C MET A 110 -17.00 -1.56 -24.58
N LYS A 111 -16.14 -2.37 -23.97
CA LYS A 111 -15.78 -2.28 -22.56
C LYS A 111 -14.30 -2.51 -22.36
N LYS A 112 -13.77 -1.94 -21.29
CA LYS A 112 -12.39 -2.15 -20.85
C LYS A 112 -12.31 -2.38 -19.36
N THR A 113 -11.58 -3.42 -18.98
CA THR A 113 -11.25 -3.78 -17.60
C THR A 113 -9.78 -3.54 -17.32
N MET A 114 -9.46 -2.82 -16.24
CA MET A 114 -8.08 -2.58 -15.79
C MET A 114 -8.00 -2.59 -14.26
N SER A 115 -6.86 -3.00 -13.71
CA SER A 115 -6.60 -2.91 -12.27
C SER A 115 -5.71 -1.71 -11.94
N SER A 116 -6.31 -0.53 -12.03
CA SER A 116 -5.61 0.74 -11.85
C SER A 116 -6.54 1.80 -11.25
N GLY A 117 -6.09 2.43 -10.16
CA GLY A 117 -6.77 3.58 -9.57
C GLY A 117 -6.80 4.81 -10.50
N ASP A 118 -5.75 5.02 -11.31
CA ASP A 118 -5.72 6.07 -12.34
C ASP A 118 -6.84 5.90 -13.36
N TYR A 119 -7.02 4.68 -13.86
CA TYR A 119 -8.07 4.37 -14.82
C TYR A 119 -9.46 4.62 -14.24
N GLU A 120 -9.71 4.21 -12.99
CA GLU A 120 -10.96 4.51 -12.30
C GLU A 120 -11.17 6.03 -12.20
N ARG A 121 -10.17 6.80 -11.76
CA ARG A 121 -10.26 8.26 -11.64
C ARG A 121 -10.53 8.93 -12.97
N MET A 122 -9.89 8.52 -14.06
CA MET A 122 -10.13 9.06 -15.40
C MET A 122 -11.57 8.83 -15.86
N CYS A 123 -12.11 7.62 -15.64
CA CYS A 123 -13.49 7.30 -15.97
C CYS A 123 -14.51 8.09 -15.12
N VAL A 124 -14.26 8.21 -13.82
CA VAL A 124 -15.10 9.01 -12.90
C VAL A 124 -15.06 10.48 -13.31
N LEU A 125 -13.87 11.01 -13.62
CA LEU A 125 -13.68 12.38 -14.05
C LEU A 125 -14.36 12.66 -15.40
N PHE A 126 -14.33 11.70 -16.33
CA PHE A 126 -15.13 11.78 -17.57
C PHE A 126 -16.62 11.94 -17.25
N ASN A 127 -17.16 11.14 -16.32
CA ASN A 127 -18.55 11.24 -15.89
C ASN A 127 -18.87 12.58 -15.20
N ILE A 128 -17.93 13.17 -14.46
CA ILE A 128 -18.07 14.53 -13.92
C ILE A 128 -18.27 15.54 -15.06
N GLY A 129 -17.38 15.53 -16.07
CA GLY A 129 -17.48 16.43 -17.22
C GLY A 129 -18.75 16.20 -18.04
N ALA A 130 -19.14 14.94 -18.23
CA ALA A 130 -20.37 14.57 -18.91
C ALA A 130 -21.62 15.04 -18.14
N LEU A 131 -21.67 14.85 -16.82
CA LEU A 131 -22.79 15.31 -16.01
C LEU A 131 -22.90 16.84 -15.99
N MET A 132 -21.79 17.56 -15.91
CA MET A 132 -21.75 19.02 -16.06
C MET A 132 -22.35 19.47 -17.40
N SER A 133 -22.03 18.76 -18.51
CA SER A 133 -22.62 19.06 -19.82
C SER A 133 -24.15 18.85 -19.86
N GLN A 134 -24.64 17.81 -19.17
CA GLN A 134 -26.08 17.51 -19.10
C GLN A 134 -26.83 18.51 -18.21
N ILE A 135 -26.25 18.92 -17.09
CA ILE A 135 -26.80 19.97 -16.21
C ILE A 135 -26.86 21.30 -16.97
N ALA A 136 -25.81 21.64 -17.73
CA ALA A 136 -25.78 22.84 -18.56
C ALA A 136 -26.87 22.81 -19.65
N ALA A 137 -27.06 21.68 -20.31
CA ALA A 137 -28.10 21.51 -21.33
C ALA A 137 -29.53 21.56 -20.77
N ALA A 138 -29.72 21.25 -19.48
CA ALA A 138 -31.00 21.33 -18.79
C ALA A 138 -31.35 22.74 -18.26
N GLN A 139 -30.41 23.69 -18.31
CA GLN A 139 -30.65 25.05 -17.81
C GLN A 139 -31.72 25.80 -18.64
N ASN A 140 -32.47 26.67 -17.98
CA ASN A 140 -33.37 27.59 -18.67
C ASN A 140 -32.59 28.75 -19.30
N LEU A 141 -32.34 28.69 -20.61
CA LEU A 141 -31.58 29.69 -21.36
C LEU A 141 -32.31 31.04 -21.51
N GLY A 142 -33.58 31.13 -21.12
CA GLY A 142 -34.34 32.37 -21.05
C GLY A 142 -34.12 33.17 -19.76
N ALA A 143 -33.46 32.59 -18.76
CA ALA A 143 -33.18 33.23 -17.48
C ALA A 143 -31.69 33.55 -17.33
N ASP A 144 -31.39 34.72 -16.75
CA ASP A 144 -30.02 35.18 -16.47
C ASP A 144 -29.18 34.13 -15.74
N ASP A 145 -29.72 33.54 -14.68
CA ASP A 145 -29.00 32.55 -13.87
C ASP A 145 -28.82 31.23 -14.61
N GLY A 146 -29.77 30.84 -15.46
CA GLY A 146 -29.65 29.66 -16.31
C GLY A 146 -28.49 29.78 -17.31
N LEU A 147 -28.33 30.96 -17.95
CA LEU A 147 -27.21 31.22 -18.86
C LEU A 147 -25.86 31.29 -18.15
N LYS A 148 -25.79 31.94 -16.97
CA LYS A 148 -24.56 31.97 -16.16
C LYS A 148 -24.15 30.57 -15.73
N ASN A 149 -25.09 29.76 -15.26
CA ASN A 149 -24.85 28.39 -14.82
C ASN A 149 -24.44 27.50 -15.99
N ALA A 150 -25.13 27.59 -17.14
CA ALA A 150 -24.74 26.85 -18.34
C ALA A 150 -23.30 27.19 -18.76
N ALA A 151 -22.96 28.48 -18.84
CA ALA A 151 -21.61 28.92 -19.16
C ALA A 151 -20.57 28.42 -18.15
N LYS A 152 -20.89 28.40 -16.84
CA LYS A 152 -20.02 27.87 -15.79
C LYS A 152 -19.76 26.38 -15.98
N TYR A 153 -20.81 25.55 -16.04
CA TYR A 153 -20.66 24.09 -16.15
C TYR A 153 -19.99 23.66 -17.45
N LEU A 154 -20.26 24.33 -18.56
CA LEU A 154 -19.61 24.02 -19.85
C LEU A 154 -18.11 24.36 -19.83
N GLN A 155 -17.71 25.47 -19.21
CA GLN A 155 -16.29 25.80 -19.02
C GLN A 155 -15.58 24.83 -18.08
N GLN A 156 -16.26 24.39 -17.02
CA GLN A 156 -15.75 23.35 -16.12
C GLN A 156 -15.62 21.99 -16.84
N ALA A 157 -16.63 21.59 -17.62
CA ALA A 157 -16.59 20.35 -18.40
C ALA A 157 -15.45 20.36 -19.43
N ALA A 158 -15.24 21.48 -20.14
CA ALA A 158 -14.09 21.65 -21.04
C ALA A 158 -12.76 21.49 -20.30
N GLY A 159 -12.64 22.09 -19.11
CA GLY A 159 -11.49 21.94 -18.22
C GLY A 159 -11.24 20.49 -17.79
N VAL A 160 -12.29 19.80 -17.40
CA VAL A 160 -12.28 18.39 -17.01
C VAL A 160 -11.75 17.50 -18.15
N PHE A 161 -12.31 17.60 -19.36
CA PHE A 161 -11.84 16.80 -20.49
C PHE A 161 -10.40 17.14 -20.89
N THR A 162 -10.00 18.41 -20.79
CA THR A 162 -8.62 18.85 -21.03
C THR A 162 -7.66 18.22 -20.01
N HIS A 163 -8.04 18.19 -18.74
CA HIS A 163 -7.23 17.59 -17.71
C HIS A 163 -7.08 16.06 -17.88
N ILE A 164 -8.15 15.35 -18.26
CA ILE A 164 -8.04 13.91 -18.55
C ILE A 164 -7.03 13.67 -19.67
N LYS A 165 -7.09 14.48 -20.74
CA LYS A 165 -6.15 14.42 -21.87
C LYS A 165 -4.71 14.65 -21.44
N GLU A 166 -4.46 15.64 -20.58
CA GLU A 166 -3.11 15.97 -20.08
C GLU A 166 -2.55 14.94 -19.10
N SER A 167 -3.43 14.32 -18.30
CA SER A 167 -3.07 13.31 -17.29
C SER A 167 -2.84 11.90 -17.88
N MET A 168 -3.08 11.69 -19.18
CA MET A 168 -2.83 10.41 -19.85
C MET A 168 -1.34 10.18 -20.15
N ALA A 169 -0.67 9.46 -19.25
CA ALA A 169 0.72 9.04 -19.44
C ALA A 169 0.85 7.71 -20.21
N GLY A 170 1.92 7.61 -21.01
CA GLY A 170 2.42 6.42 -21.74
C GLY A 170 1.43 5.27 -21.99
N PRO A 171 1.42 4.19 -21.18
CA PRO A 171 0.65 2.97 -21.46
C PRO A 171 -0.86 3.17 -21.57
N PHE A 172 -1.44 4.20 -20.94
CA PHE A 172 -2.88 4.44 -20.99
C PHE A 172 -3.37 4.86 -22.38
N GLN A 173 -2.51 5.45 -23.21
CA GLN A 173 -2.91 5.97 -24.52
C GLN A 173 -3.35 4.88 -25.51
N GLN A 174 -2.87 3.64 -25.34
CA GLN A 174 -3.13 2.55 -26.31
C GLN A 174 -4.23 1.58 -25.85
N VAL A 175 -4.75 1.73 -24.64
CA VAL A 175 -5.43 0.62 -23.93
C VAL A 175 -6.82 1.01 -23.41
N VAL A 176 -7.30 2.22 -23.73
CA VAL A 176 -8.60 2.76 -23.29
C VAL A 176 -9.71 2.58 -24.34
N THR A 177 -10.96 2.77 -23.91
CA THR A 177 -12.11 2.87 -24.81
C THR A 177 -12.03 4.14 -25.67
N PRO A 178 -12.60 4.14 -26.91
CA PRO A 178 -12.52 5.29 -27.82
C PRO A 178 -12.97 6.62 -27.22
N ASP A 179 -13.95 6.62 -26.32
CA ASP A 179 -14.42 7.81 -25.60
C ASP A 179 -13.35 8.54 -24.77
N LEU A 180 -12.30 7.82 -24.35
CA LEU A 180 -11.15 8.33 -23.61
C LEU A 180 -9.91 8.54 -24.50
N SER A 181 -10.02 8.37 -25.81
CA SER A 181 -8.93 8.72 -26.73
C SER A 181 -8.59 10.21 -26.66
N LEU A 182 -7.33 10.56 -26.93
CA LEU A 182 -6.85 11.95 -26.86
C LEU A 182 -7.62 12.86 -27.82
N GLU A 183 -7.96 12.34 -29.00
CA GLU A 183 -8.70 13.06 -30.03
C GLU A 183 -10.17 13.25 -29.64
N MET A 184 -10.81 12.24 -29.05
CA MET A 184 -12.18 12.39 -28.53
C MET A 184 -12.21 13.42 -27.39
N LEU A 185 -11.34 13.29 -26.39
CA LEU A 185 -11.28 14.23 -25.25
C LEU A 185 -11.02 15.67 -25.72
N SER A 186 -10.16 15.86 -26.73
CA SER A 186 -9.93 17.15 -27.37
C SER A 186 -11.21 17.69 -28.02
N THR A 187 -11.93 16.84 -28.75
CA THR A 187 -13.19 17.21 -29.42
C THR A 187 -14.25 17.61 -28.41
N LEU A 188 -14.44 16.80 -27.35
CA LEU A 188 -15.40 17.10 -26.27
C LEU A 188 -15.06 18.41 -25.57
N SER A 189 -13.79 18.66 -25.27
CA SER A 189 -13.35 19.93 -24.69
C SER A 189 -13.71 21.14 -25.56
N VAL A 190 -13.44 21.06 -26.87
CA VAL A 190 -13.74 22.16 -27.82
C VAL A 190 -15.25 22.34 -28.02
N VAL A 191 -16.04 21.26 -28.08
CA VAL A 191 -17.51 21.35 -28.14
C VAL A 191 -18.08 22.05 -26.90
N MET A 192 -17.62 21.65 -25.71
CA MET A 192 -18.05 22.29 -24.45
C MET A 192 -17.66 23.78 -24.42
N LEU A 193 -16.45 24.13 -24.90
CA LEU A 193 -15.98 25.50 -24.96
C LEU A 193 -16.77 26.36 -25.96
N ALA A 194 -17.14 25.80 -27.13
CA ALA A 194 -17.99 26.46 -28.12
C ALA A 194 -19.39 26.77 -27.53
N GLN A 195 -19.97 25.80 -26.82
CA GLN A 195 -21.26 25.97 -26.14
C GLN A 195 -21.19 26.98 -24.99
N ALA A 196 -20.07 27.05 -24.26
CA ALA A 196 -19.87 28.07 -23.23
C ALA A 196 -19.80 29.48 -23.83
N GLN A 197 -19.09 29.65 -24.94
CA GLN A 197 -19.04 30.91 -25.68
C GLN A 197 -20.43 31.30 -26.19
N GLU A 198 -21.22 30.33 -26.67
CA GLU A 198 -22.63 30.52 -27.02
C GLU A 198 -23.46 30.99 -25.83
N ALA A 199 -23.36 30.37 -24.66
CA ALA A 199 -24.11 30.79 -23.48
C ALA A 199 -23.80 32.25 -23.06
N ILE A 200 -22.51 32.63 -23.09
CA ILE A 200 -22.07 34.00 -22.80
C ILE A 200 -22.58 34.98 -23.87
N LEU A 201 -22.57 34.57 -25.15
CA LEU A 201 -23.13 35.36 -26.24
C LEU A 201 -24.64 35.59 -26.07
N LEU A 202 -25.41 34.53 -25.78
CA LEU A 202 -26.85 34.63 -25.53
C LEU A 202 -27.13 35.58 -24.36
N LYS A 203 -26.33 35.51 -23.30
CA LYS A 203 -26.41 36.45 -22.19
C LYS A 203 -26.13 37.89 -22.63
N SER A 204 -25.08 38.09 -23.42
CA SER A 204 -24.70 39.41 -23.93
C SER A 204 -25.79 40.03 -24.82
N ILE A 205 -26.55 39.19 -25.53
CA ILE A 205 -27.73 39.60 -26.30
C ILE A 205 -28.88 40.00 -25.37
N GLN A 206 -29.16 39.22 -24.32
CA GLN A 206 -30.19 39.54 -23.31
C GLN A 206 -29.87 40.85 -22.56
N ASP A 207 -28.60 41.06 -22.22
CA ASP A 207 -28.08 42.27 -21.58
C ASP A 207 -28.08 43.49 -22.52
N LYS A 208 -28.45 43.32 -23.80
CA LYS A 208 -28.45 44.36 -24.84
C LYS A 208 -27.11 45.08 -24.95
N MET A 209 -26.01 44.31 -24.93
CA MET A 209 -24.68 44.86 -25.14
C MET A 209 -24.53 45.50 -26.53
N LYS A 210 -23.48 46.32 -26.71
CA LYS A 210 -23.20 47.00 -28.00
C LYS A 210 -23.08 45.99 -29.14
N GLU A 211 -23.60 46.34 -30.32
CA GLU A 211 -23.69 45.47 -31.50
C GLU A 211 -22.32 44.93 -31.91
N VAL A 212 -21.28 45.77 -31.86
CA VAL A 212 -19.89 45.36 -32.16
C VAL A 212 -19.36 44.27 -31.21
N ILE A 213 -19.79 44.28 -29.95
CA ILE A 213 -19.36 43.26 -28.97
C ILE A 213 -20.07 41.95 -29.30
N ILE A 214 -21.38 41.99 -29.52
CA ILE A 214 -22.18 40.81 -29.88
C ILE A 214 -21.67 40.20 -31.19
N ALA A 215 -21.32 41.02 -32.18
CA ALA A 215 -20.71 40.56 -33.43
C ALA A 215 -19.39 39.82 -33.20
N LYS A 216 -18.49 40.38 -32.38
CA LYS A 216 -17.20 39.74 -32.05
C LYS A 216 -17.36 38.43 -31.28
N LEU A 217 -18.32 38.37 -30.36
CA LEU A 217 -18.66 37.16 -29.61
C LEU A 217 -19.27 36.08 -30.51
N SER A 218 -20.14 36.48 -31.44
CA SER A 218 -20.77 35.58 -32.44
C SER A 218 -19.73 35.01 -33.41
N MET A 219 -18.79 35.84 -33.87
CA MET A 219 -17.71 35.37 -34.74
C MET A 219 -16.81 34.35 -34.01
N GLN A 220 -16.46 34.63 -32.74
CA GLN A 220 -15.70 33.67 -31.93
C GLN A 220 -16.44 32.34 -31.72
N ALA A 221 -17.76 32.39 -31.48
CA ALA A 221 -18.57 31.18 -31.37
C ALA A 221 -18.56 30.38 -32.68
N SER A 222 -18.66 31.07 -33.83
CA SER A 222 -18.57 30.43 -35.14
C SER A 222 -17.22 29.74 -35.36
N ASP A 223 -16.11 30.40 -35.03
CA ASP A 223 -14.76 29.83 -35.16
C ASP A 223 -14.62 28.56 -34.30
N LEU A 224 -15.06 28.60 -33.02
CA LEU A 224 -15.03 27.44 -32.13
C LEU A 224 -15.91 26.29 -32.63
N TYR A 225 -17.11 26.57 -33.13
CA TYR A 225 -17.97 25.53 -33.72
C TYR A 225 -17.41 24.97 -35.01
N SER A 226 -16.70 25.77 -35.81
CA SER A 226 -15.98 25.27 -36.99
C SER A 226 -14.89 24.29 -36.59
N ASP A 227 -14.14 24.58 -35.53
CA ASP A 227 -13.07 23.70 -35.07
C ASP A 227 -13.63 22.44 -34.41
N ALA A 228 -14.69 22.56 -33.61
CA ALA A 228 -15.44 21.43 -33.05
C ALA A 228 -15.95 20.50 -34.16
N MET A 229 -16.55 21.05 -35.22
CA MET A 229 -17.06 20.28 -36.35
C MET A 229 -15.95 19.53 -37.08
N LYS A 230 -14.82 20.18 -37.37
CA LYS A 230 -13.67 19.53 -38.02
C LYS A 230 -13.12 18.38 -37.17
N GLN A 231 -13.01 18.58 -35.85
CA GLN A 231 -12.53 17.53 -34.95
C GLN A 231 -13.53 16.37 -34.82
N ALA A 232 -14.84 16.66 -34.78
CA ALA A 232 -15.89 15.64 -34.73
C ALA A 232 -15.98 14.76 -35.99
N GLN A 233 -15.45 15.24 -37.14
CA GLN A 233 -15.35 14.47 -38.38
C GLN A 233 -14.15 13.51 -38.43
N ASN A 234 -13.44 13.31 -37.30
CA ASN A 234 -12.29 12.41 -37.24
C ASN A 234 -12.71 10.96 -37.59
N PRO A 235 -12.08 10.31 -38.59
CA PRO A 235 -12.42 8.95 -39.00
C PRO A 235 -12.25 7.87 -37.90
N HIS A 236 -11.47 8.14 -36.85
CA HIS A 236 -11.18 7.15 -35.81
C HIS A 236 -12.34 6.93 -34.83
N PHE A 237 -13.14 7.97 -34.55
CA PHE A 237 -14.25 7.90 -33.60
C PHE A 237 -15.52 8.62 -34.07
N GLY A 238 -15.49 9.36 -35.18
CA GLY A 238 -16.60 10.21 -35.62
C GLY A 238 -17.90 9.43 -35.82
N ASP A 239 -17.81 8.18 -36.28
CA ASP A 239 -18.96 7.28 -36.44
C ASP A 239 -19.59 6.82 -35.12
N LEU A 240 -18.89 6.98 -33.99
CA LEU A 240 -19.40 6.69 -32.65
C LEU A 240 -20.25 7.84 -32.09
N LEU A 241 -20.00 9.08 -32.54
CA LEU A 241 -20.77 10.22 -32.07
C LEU A 241 -22.24 10.11 -32.49
N PRO A 242 -23.18 10.66 -31.69
CA PRO A 242 -24.58 10.69 -32.07
C PRO A 242 -24.76 11.41 -33.42
N LYS A 243 -25.60 10.85 -34.29
CA LYS A 243 -25.73 11.28 -35.71
C LYS A 243 -26.13 12.75 -35.87
N GLU A 244 -26.76 13.32 -34.85
CA GLU A 244 -27.19 14.72 -34.80
C GLU A 244 -26.07 15.71 -34.46
N TRP A 245 -24.92 15.26 -33.93
CA TRP A 245 -23.85 16.16 -33.49
C TRP A 245 -23.23 16.95 -34.64
N ILE A 246 -22.75 16.28 -35.69
CA ILE A 246 -22.10 16.94 -36.83
C ILE A 246 -23.06 17.94 -37.51
N PRO A 247 -24.32 17.58 -37.85
CA PRO A 247 -25.29 18.55 -38.36
C PRO A 247 -25.55 19.73 -37.41
N THR A 248 -25.65 19.48 -36.11
CA THR A 248 -25.88 20.54 -35.11
C THR A 248 -24.69 21.49 -35.03
N LEU A 249 -23.45 20.98 -35.01
CA LEU A 249 -22.23 21.78 -34.99
C LEU A 249 -22.11 22.62 -36.28
N ALA A 250 -22.37 22.02 -37.44
CA ALA A 250 -22.37 22.73 -38.73
C ALA A 250 -23.44 23.83 -38.80
N GLY A 251 -24.64 23.53 -38.29
CA GLY A 251 -25.74 24.48 -38.19
C GLY A 251 -25.42 25.66 -37.28
N LYS A 252 -24.92 25.39 -36.06
CA LYS A 252 -24.50 26.40 -35.09
C LYS A 252 -23.37 27.27 -35.64
N GLN A 253 -22.36 26.67 -36.29
CA GLN A 253 -21.26 27.41 -36.93
C GLN A 253 -21.78 28.46 -37.92
N ALA A 254 -22.60 28.04 -38.88
CA ALA A 254 -23.13 28.92 -39.92
C ALA A 254 -24.10 29.96 -39.34
N MET A 255 -24.93 29.58 -38.37
CA MET A 255 -25.84 30.49 -37.67
C MET A 255 -25.09 31.59 -36.94
N TYR A 256 -24.04 31.26 -36.18
CA TYR A 256 -23.28 32.27 -35.43
C TYR A 256 -22.45 33.18 -36.34
N HIS A 257 -22.03 32.69 -37.51
CA HIS A 257 -21.44 33.56 -38.54
C HIS A 257 -22.49 34.54 -39.10
N ALA A 258 -23.67 34.05 -39.47
CA ALA A 258 -24.77 34.90 -39.93
C ALA A 258 -25.19 35.93 -38.86
N GLN A 259 -25.18 35.53 -37.59
CA GLN A 259 -25.48 36.39 -36.46
C GLN A 259 -24.43 37.51 -36.30
N ALA A 260 -23.15 37.20 -36.50
CA ALA A 260 -22.06 38.19 -36.48
C ALA A 260 -22.25 39.24 -37.58
N GLU A 261 -22.52 38.79 -38.82
CA GLU A 261 -22.77 39.68 -39.96
C GLU A 261 -24.03 40.53 -39.76
N PHE A 262 -25.09 39.96 -39.19
CA PHE A 262 -26.29 40.72 -38.84
C PHE A 262 -25.99 41.86 -37.88
N TYR A 263 -25.28 41.62 -36.77
CA TYR A 263 -24.96 42.69 -35.83
C TYR A 263 -24.00 43.73 -36.41
N MET A 264 -23.09 43.34 -37.29
CA MET A 264 -22.26 44.29 -38.04
C MET A 264 -23.08 45.12 -39.04
N SER A 265 -24.11 44.55 -39.66
CA SER A 265 -25.02 45.32 -40.51
C SER A 265 -25.81 46.39 -39.73
N LEU A 266 -26.20 46.08 -38.47
CA LEU A 266 -26.85 47.06 -37.58
C LEU A 266 -25.89 48.20 -37.22
N LEU A 267 -24.60 47.92 -37.04
CA LEU A 267 -23.58 48.93 -36.83
C LEU A 267 -23.38 49.80 -38.08
N ALA A 268 -23.30 49.19 -39.26
CA ALA A 268 -23.19 49.90 -40.53
C ALA A 268 -24.40 50.84 -40.77
N LYS A 269 -25.61 50.34 -40.49
CA LYS A 269 -26.85 51.14 -40.49
C LYS A 269 -26.73 52.38 -39.59
N LYS A 270 -26.27 52.19 -38.36
CA LYS A 270 -26.07 53.26 -37.37
C LYS A 270 -25.05 54.29 -37.83
N ASN A 271 -24.01 53.85 -38.54
CA ASN A 271 -22.99 54.69 -39.14
C ASN A 271 -23.41 55.30 -40.49
N LYS A 272 -24.64 55.03 -40.97
CA LYS A 272 -25.19 55.47 -42.26
C LYS A 272 -24.42 54.92 -43.48
N SER A 273 -23.73 53.79 -43.32
CA SER A 273 -23.06 53.06 -44.39
C SER A 273 -24.02 52.01 -44.97
N ILE A 274 -24.95 52.45 -45.80
CA ILE A 274 -26.09 51.64 -46.26
C ILE A 274 -25.63 50.54 -47.23
N GLY A 275 -24.64 50.82 -48.07
CA GLY A 275 -24.04 49.82 -48.96
C GLY A 275 -23.44 48.65 -48.17
N GLU A 276 -22.69 48.94 -47.10
CA GLU A 276 -22.14 47.92 -46.19
C GLU A 276 -23.25 47.16 -45.45
N GLU A 277 -24.30 47.84 -44.97
CA GLU A 277 -25.46 47.19 -44.33
C GLU A 277 -26.08 46.12 -45.25
N ILE A 278 -26.35 46.47 -46.51
CA ILE A 278 -26.95 45.55 -47.50
C ILE A 278 -26.01 44.38 -47.80
N ALA A 279 -24.72 44.64 -48.04
CA ALA A 279 -23.74 43.60 -48.33
C ALA A 279 -23.66 42.56 -47.20
N ARG A 280 -23.62 43.02 -45.94
CA ARG A 280 -23.58 42.14 -44.76
C ARG A 280 -24.90 41.39 -44.54
N LEU A 281 -26.05 42.03 -44.73
CA LEU A 281 -27.36 41.35 -44.63
C LEU A 281 -27.52 40.26 -45.69
N LYS A 282 -27.05 40.52 -46.92
CA LYS A 282 -27.03 39.52 -47.99
C LYS A 282 -26.15 38.33 -47.64
N HIS A 283 -24.95 38.57 -47.10
CA HIS A 283 -24.06 37.50 -46.63
C HIS A 283 -24.68 36.70 -45.48
N ALA A 284 -25.27 37.38 -44.49
CA ALA A 284 -25.96 36.75 -43.36
C ALA A 284 -27.10 35.83 -43.84
N LEU A 285 -27.87 36.25 -44.84
CA LEU A 285 -28.94 35.44 -45.43
C LEU A 285 -28.42 34.17 -46.11
N GLU A 286 -27.35 34.27 -46.88
CA GLU A 286 -26.72 33.12 -47.55
C GLU A 286 -26.20 32.11 -46.53
N LEU A 287 -25.49 32.59 -45.51
CA LEU A 287 -24.99 31.78 -44.40
C LEU A 287 -26.12 31.11 -43.62
N ALA A 288 -27.19 31.85 -43.29
CA ALA A 288 -28.33 31.30 -42.54
C ALA A 288 -29.11 30.24 -43.34
N LYS A 289 -29.31 30.45 -44.65
CA LYS A 289 -29.94 29.45 -45.53
C LYS A 289 -29.08 28.19 -45.66
N THR A 290 -27.77 28.37 -45.83
CA THR A 290 -26.79 27.26 -45.87
C THR A 290 -26.78 26.50 -44.54
N GLY A 291 -26.73 27.21 -43.42
CA GLY A 291 -26.79 26.64 -42.07
C GLY A 291 -28.06 25.83 -41.84
N SER A 292 -29.22 26.35 -42.26
CA SER A 292 -30.50 25.65 -42.14
C SER A 292 -30.52 24.35 -42.95
N SER A 293 -29.89 24.33 -44.13
CA SER A 293 -29.78 23.09 -44.92
C SER A 293 -28.86 22.05 -44.28
N ARG A 294 -27.74 22.50 -43.68
CA ARG A 294 -26.75 21.63 -43.02
C ARG A 294 -27.23 21.09 -41.68
N ALA A 295 -28.01 21.87 -40.93
CA ALA A 295 -28.57 21.46 -39.65
C ALA A 295 -29.68 20.40 -39.79
N GLY A 296 -30.34 20.32 -40.95
CA GLY A 296 -31.51 19.46 -41.14
C GLY A 296 -32.62 19.83 -40.15
N SER A 297 -33.18 18.84 -39.45
CA SER A 297 -34.23 19.02 -38.44
C SER A 297 -33.70 19.36 -37.04
N THR A 298 -32.38 19.47 -36.84
CA THR A 298 -31.78 19.67 -35.51
C THR A 298 -31.91 21.10 -34.98
N MET A 299 -32.22 22.07 -35.86
CA MET A 299 -32.37 23.48 -35.48
C MET A 299 -33.41 24.18 -36.36
N ASP A 300 -34.27 24.99 -35.74
CA ASP A 300 -35.17 25.90 -36.46
C ASP A 300 -34.56 27.30 -36.62
N MET A 301 -34.20 27.65 -37.85
CA MET A 301 -33.67 28.96 -38.23
C MET A 301 -34.69 29.83 -39.00
N LYS A 302 -35.95 29.37 -39.20
CA LYS A 302 -36.92 30.04 -40.08
C LYS A 302 -37.22 31.47 -39.64
N ASP A 303 -37.43 31.69 -38.35
CA ASP A 303 -37.70 33.03 -37.80
C ASP A 303 -36.52 33.97 -37.99
N PHE A 304 -35.29 33.47 -37.82
CA PHE A 304 -34.08 34.25 -37.99
C PHE A 304 -33.85 34.61 -39.46
N ILE A 305 -34.00 33.64 -40.37
CA ILE A 305 -33.96 33.88 -41.82
C ILE A 305 -35.02 34.91 -42.22
N GLY A 306 -36.26 34.78 -41.73
CA GLY A 306 -37.33 35.73 -41.98
C GLY A 306 -37.02 37.14 -41.46
N LYS A 307 -36.36 37.25 -40.30
CA LYS A 307 -35.89 38.53 -39.75
C LYS A 307 -34.82 39.17 -40.63
N LEU A 308 -33.83 38.39 -41.07
CA LEU A 308 -32.77 38.86 -41.98
C LEU A 308 -33.35 39.33 -43.32
N GLN A 309 -34.31 38.59 -43.86
CA GLN A 309 -34.93 38.91 -45.16
C GLN A 309 -35.67 40.24 -45.09
N ARG A 310 -36.50 40.46 -44.06
CA ARG A 310 -37.19 41.73 -43.86
C ARG A 310 -36.23 42.91 -43.68
N ALA A 311 -35.12 42.71 -42.95
CA ALA A 311 -34.12 43.75 -42.76
C ALA A 311 -33.41 44.09 -44.08
N HIS A 312 -33.03 43.07 -44.85
CA HIS A 312 -32.41 43.23 -46.16
C HIS A 312 -33.34 43.97 -47.13
N ASP A 313 -34.59 43.52 -47.27
CA ASP A 313 -35.54 44.09 -48.23
C ASP A 313 -35.87 45.54 -47.89
N SER A 314 -35.92 45.88 -46.59
CA SER A 314 -36.09 47.27 -46.15
C SER A 314 -34.87 48.13 -46.52
N ALA A 315 -33.66 47.67 -46.22
CA ALA A 315 -32.44 48.43 -46.50
C ALA A 315 -32.20 48.60 -48.01
N ASP A 316 -32.42 47.54 -48.79
CA ASP A 316 -32.30 47.55 -50.25
C ASP A 316 -33.33 48.48 -50.90
N LYS A 317 -34.58 48.44 -50.43
CA LYS A 317 -35.61 49.40 -50.85
C LYS A 317 -35.17 50.84 -50.55
N ASP A 318 -34.82 51.15 -49.31
CA ASP A 318 -34.43 52.52 -48.93
C ASP A 318 -33.20 52.98 -49.71
N ASN A 319 -32.24 52.10 -49.99
CA ASN A 319 -31.07 52.44 -50.80
C ASN A 319 -31.43 52.72 -52.27
N ASN A 320 -32.33 51.94 -52.86
CA ASN A 320 -32.77 52.11 -54.25
C ASN A 320 -33.64 53.37 -54.47
N PHE A 321 -34.32 53.87 -53.44
CA PHE A 321 -35.20 55.05 -53.54
C PHE A 321 -34.60 56.33 -52.95
N ILE A 322 -33.72 56.24 -51.96
CA ILE A 322 -33.25 57.38 -51.17
C ILE A 322 -31.73 57.55 -51.28
N TYR A 323 -30.96 56.56 -50.85
CA TYR A 323 -29.53 56.77 -50.56
C TYR A 323 -28.59 56.53 -51.74
N HIS A 324 -28.92 55.59 -52.63
CA HIS A 324 -28.10 55.18 -53.79
C HIS A 324 -26.63 54.87 -53.44
N ASP A 325 -26.38 54.35 -52.23
CA ASP A 325 -25.05 54.00 -51.77
C ASP A 325 -24.54 52.74 -52.48
N ARG A 326 -23.24 52.70 -52.81
CA ARG A 326 -22.67 51.57 -53.56
C ARG A 326 -22.51 50.36 -52.64
N VAL A 327 -23.16 49.26 -52.99
CA VAL A 327 -23.01 47.98 -52.27
C VAL A 327 -21.61 47.40 -52.56
N PRO A 328 -20.72 47.28 -51.56
CA PRO A 328 -19.39 46.71 -51.74
C PRO A 328 -19.46 45.18 -51.89
N GLU A 329 -18.44 44.61 -52.54
CA GLU A 329 -18.24 43.16 -52.55
C GLU A 329 -17.75 42.64 -51.18
N LEU A 330 -18.03 41.37 -50.87
CA LEU A 330 -17.69 40.77 -49.57
C LEU A 330 -16.20 40.81 -49.24
N SER A 331 -15.33 40.70 -50.26
CA SER A 331 -13.87 40.79 -50.12
C SER A 331 -13.39 42.17 -49.66
N ASN A 332 -14.18 43.22 -49.91
CA ASN A 332 -13.87 44.59 -49.54
C ASN A 332 -14.44 45.00 -48.18
N LEU A 333 -15.17 44.10 -47.50
CA LEU A 333 -15.72 44.36 -46.18
C LEU A 333 -14.66 44.20 -45.08
N PRO A 334 -14.65 45.06 -44.04
CA PRO A 334 -13.80 44.87 -42.87
C PRO A 334 -14.09 43.54 -42.17
N ALA A 335 -13.03 42.81 -41.83
CA ALA A 335 -13.13 41.56 -41.08
C ALA A 335 -13.70 41.80 -39.67
N ILE A 336 -14.57 40.89 -39.22
CA ILE A 336 -15.16 40.95 -37.88
C ILE A 336 -14.11 40.51 -36.85
N GLY A 337 -13.87 41.30 -35.81
CA GLY A 337 -12.95 40.90 -34.72
C GLY A 337 -13.45 39.68 -33.95
N ARG A 338 -12.58 39.07 -33.12
CA ARG A 338 -12.93 37.95 -32.23
C ARG A 338 -12.86 38.39 -30.78
N ALA A 339 -13.78 37.89 -29.96
CA ALA A 339 -13.75 38.09 -28.50
C ALA A 339 -13.82 36.74 -27.78
N VAL A 340 -12.66 36.24 -27.34
CA VAL A 340 -12.53 35.00 -26.56
C VAL A 340 -12.87 35.28 -25.11
N VAL A 341 -14.02 34.79 -24.64
CA VAL A 341 -14.46 34.99 -23.25
C VAL A 341 -14.67 33.68 -22.50
N ALA A 342 -15.01 32.59 -23.20
CA ALA A 342 -15.03 31.26 -22.61
C ALA A 342 -13.60 30.68 -22.50
N LYS A 343 -13.30 30.02 -21.37
CA LYS A 343 -12.03 29.32 -21.13
C LYS A 343 -12.28 27.96 -20.50
N ALA A 344 -11.43 26.98 -20.80
CA ALA A 344 -11.38 25.73 -20.04
C ALA A 344 -10.84 26.03 -18.63
N LEU A 345 -11.62 25.69 -17.60
CA LEU A 345 -11.25 26.02 -16.21
C LEU A 345 -10.40 24.93 -15.58
N PRO A 346 -9.35 25.27 -14.81
CA PRO A 346 -8.59 24.28 -14.07
C PRO A 346 -9.47 23.58 -13.01
N LEU A 347 -9.11 22.35 -12.67
CA LEU A 347 -9.79 21.58 -11.64
C LEU A 347 -9.52 22.21 -10.26
N SER A 348 -10.57 22.35 -9.44
CA SER A 348 -10.39 22.65 -8.02
C SER A 348 -9.91 21.41 -7.26
N LYS A 349 -9.07 21.61 -6.25
CA LYS A 349 -8.60 20.57 -5.34
C LYS A 349 -8.85 21.02 -3.90
N PRO A 350 -9.76 20.38 -3.13
CA PRO A 350 -10.69 19.32 -3.56
C PRO A 350 -11.74 19.82 -4.57
N MET A 351 -12.37 18.92 -5.33
CA MET A 351 -13.47 19.26 -6.23
C MET A 351 -14.74 19.61 -5.44
N ASN A 352 -15.07 18.80 -4.45
CA ASN A 352 -16.17 19.02 -3.54
C ASN A 352 -15.70 19.91 -2.36
N PRO A 353 -16.32 21.09 -2.14
CA PRO A 353 -15.90 21.99 -1.07
C PRO A 353 -16.20 21.45 0.34
N LYS A 354 -17.04 20.42 0.47
CA LYS A 354 -17.38 19.73 1.73
C LYS A 354 -16.67 18.38 1.83
N PHE A 355 -15.57 18.18 1.10
CA PHE A 355 -14.83 16.93 1.12
C PHE A 355 -14.26 16.65 2.52
N THR A 356 -14.29 15.38 2.91
CA THR A 356 -13.68 14.86 4.13
C THR A 356 -13.07 13.51 3.77
N ASP A 357 -11.78 13.34 4.09
CA ASP A 357 -11.07 12.11 3.79
C ASP A 357 -11.43 11.00 4.79
N LEU A 358 -12.09 9.95 4.30
CA LEU A 358 -12.43 8.78 5.12
C LEU A 358 -11.21 8.09 5.74
N PHE A 359 -10.04 8.24 5.12
CA PHE A 359 -8.80 7.58 5.52
C PHE A 359 -7.77 8.56 6.08
N GLU A 360 -8.19 9.71 6.61
CA GLU A 360 -7.29 10.76 7.14
C GLU A 360 -6.23 10.19 8.09
N LYS A 361 -6.63 9.27 8.97
CA LYS A 361 -5.75 8.61 9.96
C LYS A 361 -4.77 7.60 9.37
N LEU A 362 -4.99 7.14 8.14
CA LEU A 362 -4.08 6.23 7.46
C LEU A 362 -2.95 7.07 6.84
N VAL A 363 -1.73 6.88 7.34
CA VAL A 363 -0.56 7.58 6.80
C VAL A 363 -0.22 7.06 5.38
N PRO A 364 0.36 7.89 4.50
CA PRO A 364 0.83 7.44 3.20
C PRO A 364 1.83 6.28 3.30
N LEU A 365 1.83 5.39 2.32
CA LEU A 365 2.67 4.19 2.29
C LEU A 365 4.15 4.53 2.39
N ALA A 366 4.61 5.58 1.68
CA ALA A 366 6.00 6.03 1.74
C ALA A 366 6.41 6.47 3.16
N VAL A 367 5.49 7.12 3.89
CA VAL A 367 5.72 7.53 5.29
C VAL A 367 5.72 6.31 6.20
N HIS A 368 4.81 5.36 5.99
CA HIS A 368 4.78 4.12 6.77
C HIS A 368 6.07 3.30 6.60
N GLN A 369 6.54 3.14 5.36
CA GLN A 369 7.82 2.49 5.06
C GLN A 369 8.99 3.23 5.71
N ALA A 370 8.97 4.57 5.68
CA ALA A 370 9.99 5.37 6.34
C ALA A 370 9.98 5.19 7.86
N LEU A 371 8.81 5.10 8.48
CA LEU A 371 8.67 4.81 9.92
C LEU A 371 9.20 3.42 10.28
N THR A 372 8.91 2.40 9.47
CA THR A 372 9.46 1.06 9.68
C THR A 372 10.99 1.05 9.55
N GLY A 373 11.54 1.74 8.56
CA GLY A 373 13.00 1.90 8.40
C GLY A 373 13.64 2.63 9.58
N TYR A 374 13.02 3.71 10.04
CA TYR A 374 13.46 4.46 11.20
C TYR A 374 13.51 3.61 12.48
N GLU A 375 12.45 2.85 12.76
CA GLU A 375 12.41 1.96 13.94
C GLU A 375 13.47 0.85 13.88
N ALA A 376 13.76 0.31 12.68
CA ALA A 376 14.85 -0.64 12.50
C ALA A 376 16.23 -0.02 12.82
N ARG A 377 16.53 1.17 12.26
CA ARG A 377 17.78 1.90 12.54
C ARG A 377 17.90 2.29 14.01
N LYS A 378 16.80 2.70 14.63
CA LYS A 378 16.75 2.99 16.06
C LYS A 378 17.10 1.75 16.88
N ALA A 379 16.50 0.61 16.56
CA ALA A 379 16.78 -0.66 17.24
C ALA A 379 18.26 -1.05 17.09
N ASP A 380 18.85 -0.87 15.90
CA ASP A 380 20.27 -1.14 15.67
C ASP A 380 21.18 -0.25 16.53
N VAL A 381 20.89 1.06 16.62
CA VAL A 381 21.65 1.98 17.49
C VAL A 381 21.53 1.57 18.96
N VAL A 382 20.32 1.31 19.43
CA VAL A 382 20.07 0.89 20.82
C VAL A 382 20.81 -0.42 21.12
N ASN A 383 20.64 -1.44 20.30
CA ASN A 383 21.27 -2.75 20.50
C ASN A 383 22.80 -2.65 20.48
N ARG A 384 23.37 -1.87 19.55
CA ARG A 384 24.81 -1.67 19.45
C ARG A 384 25.40 -1.02 20.69
N GLU A 385 24.81 0.08 21.15
CA GLU A 385 25.37 0.81 22.30
C GLU A 385 25.15 0.06 23.62
N VAL A 386 23.99 -0.58 23.81
CA VAL A 386 23.74 -1.45 24.97
C VAL A 386 24.70 -2.64 24.97
N GLY A 387 24.93 -3.28 23.82
CA GLY A 387 25.90 -4.36 23.66
C GLY A 387 27.31 -3.93 24.08
N ARG A 388 27.79 -2.78 23.58
CA ARG A 388 29.11 -2.22 23.93
C ARG A 388 29.27 -2.00 25.44
N LEU A 389 28.25 -1.46 26.10
CA LEU A 389 28.28 -1.24 27.56
C LEU A 389 28.41 -2.57 28.32
N ARG A 390 27.61 -3.57 27.95
CA ARG A 390 27.60 -4.89 28.60
C ARG A 390 28.91 -5.64 28.38
N GLU A 391 29.42 -5.68 27.15
CA GLU A 391 30.72 -6.31 26.81
C GLU A 391 31.87 -5.68 27.60
N ALA A 392 31.92 -4.35 27.66
CA ALA A 392 32.95 -3.65 28.41
C ALA A 392 32.88 -3.97 29.91
N THR A 393 31.68 -4.01 30.49
CA THR A 393 31.47 -4.36 31.91
C THR A 393 31.87 -5.80 32.19
N GLN A 394 31.53 -6.73 31.29
CA GLN A 394 31.90 -8.14 31.43
C GLN A 394 33.42 -8.33 31.35
N LEU A 395 34.10 -7.63 30.44
CA LEU A 395 35.56 -7.64 30.35
C LEU A 395 36.19 -7.11 31.65
N MET A 396 35.68 -6.00 32.17
CA MET A 396 36.15 -5.42 33.44
C MET A 396 36.01 -6.40 34.60
N ASN A 397 34.84 -7.02 34.76
CA ASN A 397 34.60 -8.03 35.79
C ASN A 397 35.53 -9.25 35.64
N SER A 398 35.75 -9.71 34.41
CA SER A 398 36.64 -10.86 34.12
C SER A 398 38.09 -10.57 34.52
N VAL A 399 38.57 -9.35 34.23
CA VAL A 399 39.92 -8.92 34.66
C VAL A 399 40.01 -8.87 36.18
N LEU A 400 39.04 -8.23 36.86
CA LEU A 400 39.05 -8.12 38.32
C LEU A 400 39.01 -9.49 39.02
N ALA A 401 38.19 -10.41 38.51
CA ALA A 401 38.13 -11.79 39.00
C ALA A 401 39.47 -12.50 38.84
N SER A 402 40.16 -12.34 37.70
CA SER A 402 41.48 -12.94 37.47
C SER A 402 42.55 -12.44 38.46
N LEU A 403 42.41 -11.19 38.92
CA LEU A 403 43.29 -10.55 39.91
C LEU A 403 42.84 -10.79 41.36
N ASN A 404 41.74 -11.52 41.59
CA ASN A 404 41.08 -11.69 42.90
C ASN A 404 40.71 -10.36 43.58
N LEU A 405 40.37 -9.32 42.82
CA LEU A 405 39.97 -8.03 43.38
C LEU A 405 38.43 -7.91 43.40
N PRO A 406 37.84 -7.30 44.45
CA PRO A 406 38.47 -6.67 45.62
C PRO A 406 38.81 -7.64 46.77
N ALA A 407 38.49 -8.93 46.66
CA ALA A 407 38.65 -9.89 47.75
C ALA A 407 40.09 -9.94 48.33
N ALA A 408 41.13 -9.83 47.49
CA ALA A 408 42.52 -9.90 47.90
C ALA A 408 42.99 -8.76 48.81
N ILE A 409 42.39 -7.57 48.69
CA ILE A 409 42.73 -6.39 49.52
C ILE A 409 41.86 -6.30 50.78
N GLU A 410 40.77 -7.07 50.84
CA GLU A 410 39.92 -7.27 52.02
C GLU A 410 40.45 -8.42 52.90
N ASP A 411 41.04 -9.43 52.29
CA ASP A 411 41.53 -10.66 52.93
C ASP A 411 42.94 -10.52 53.57
N LEU A 412 43.22 -9.40 54.23
CA LEU A 412 44.55 -9.17 54.83
C LEU A 412 44.79 -9.97 56.11
N SER A 413 43.72 -10.38 56.81
CA SER A 413 43.79 -11.19 58.03
C SER A 413 43.90 -12.70 57.77
N GLY A 414 43.50 -13.21 56.60
CA GLY A 414 43.64 -14.61 56.20
C GLY A 414 42.71 -15.62 56.90
N ASP A 415 41.93 -15.18 57.90
CA ASP A 415 41.05 -16.03 58.72
C ASP A 415 39.54 -15.74 58.52
N ASN A 416 39.17 -14.53 58.06
CA ASN A 416 37.76 -14.13 57.90
C ASN A 416 37.32 -14.17 56.44
N VAL A 417 36.03 -14.35 56.17
CA VAL A 417 35.50 -14.26 54.80
C VAL A 417 35.52 -12.79 54.35
N PRO A 418 36.05 -12.46 53.15
CA PRO A 418 36.02 -11.09 52.64
C PRO A 418 34.60 -10.54 52.52
N GLN A 419 34.43 -9.26 52.83
CA GLN A 419 33.13 -8.59 52.85
C GLN A 419 32.46 -8.62 51.47
N SER A 420 33.24 -8.40 50.40
CA SER A 420 32.76 -8.47 49.02
C SER A 420 32.19 -9.84 48.65
N ILE A 421 32.72 -10.94 49.19
CA ILE A 421 32.21 -12.29 48.96
C ILE A 421 30.89 -12.52 49.73
N LEU A 422 30.79 -11.98 50.96
CA LEU A 422 29.54 -12.03 51.75
C LEU A 422 28.42 -11.23 51.09
N GLU A 423 28.74 -10.05 50.55
CA GLU A 423 27.80 -9.20 49.80
C GLU A 423 27.33 -9.89 48.52
N LYS A 424 28.25 -10.48 47.75
CA LYS A 424 27.93 -11.33 46.59
C LYS A 424 26.99 -12.50 46.96
N GLY A 425 27.24 -13.18 48.07
CA GLY A 425 26.36 -14.25 48.57
C GLY A 425 24.97 -13.75 48.97
N THR A 426 24.90 -12.58 49.60
CA THR A 426 23.62 -11.92 49.95
C THR A 426 22.83 -11.53 48.70
N ALA A 427 23.48 -10.93 47.71
CA ALA A 427 22.87 -10.54 46.45
C ALA A 427 22.29 -11.76 45.68
N ILE A 428 22.98 -12.90 45.71
CA ILE A 428 22.48 -14.16 45.16
C ILE A 428 21.23 -14.62 45.92
N LYS A 429 21.24 -14.59 47.26
CA LYS A 429 20.07 -14.96 48.09
C LYS A 429 18.86 -14.07 47.80
N GLU A 430 19.05 -12.74 47.72
CA GLU A 430 17.98 -11.79 47.42
C GLU A 430 17.32 -12.03 46.06
N ARG A 431 18.07 -12.59 45.10
CA ARG A 431 17.59 -12.97 43.77
C ARG A 431 17.07 -14.41 43.68
N GLY A 432 16.79 -15.04 44.83
CA GLY A 432 16.20 -16.38 44.90
C GLY A 432 17.20 -17.54 44.91
N GLY A 433 18.50 -17.25 44.94
CA GLY A 433 19.56 -18.25 45.10
C GLY A 433 19.63 -19.30 43.99
N ILE A 434 20.36 -20.38 44.27
CA ILE A 434 20.51 -21.51 43.33
C ILE A 434 19.16 -22.15 42.95
N ASP A 435 18.17 -22.12 43.84
CA ASP A 435 16.85 -22.70 43.60
C ASP A 435 16.14 -22.01 42.44
N LYS A 436 16.30 -20.69 42.30
CA LYS A 436 15.73 -19.94 41.16
C LYS A 436 16.34 -20.39 39.83
N ILE A 437 17.66 -20.58 39.78
CA ILE A 437 18.35 -21.09 38.60
C ILE A 437 17.90 -22.52 38.28
N ASN A 438 17.82 -23.38 39.30
CA ASN A 438 17.35 -24.76 39.15
C ASN A 438 15.94 -24.82 38.55
N GLN A 439 15.04 -23.96 39.05
CA GLN A 439 13.68 -23.83 38.52
C GLN A 439 13.71 -23.45 37.03
N LEU A 440 14.39 -22.35 36.66
CA LEU A 440 14.42 -21.91 35.26
C LEU A 440 15.06 -22.94 34.32
N ILE A 441 16.11 -23.64 34.78
CA ILE A 441 16.74 -24.74 34.05
C ILE A 441 15.77 -25.91 33.88
N GLN A 442 14.91 -26.19 34.86
CA GLN A 442 13.90 -27.24 34.78
C GLN A 442 12.74 -26.86 33.84
N ASP A 443 12.32 -25.60 33.84
CA ASP A 443 11.20 -25.10 33.04
C ASP A 443 11.54 -24.97 31.53
N LEU A 444 12.78 -24.64 31.19
CA LEU A 444 13.23 -24.42 29.80
C LEU A 444 12.94 -25.59 28.83
N PRO A 445 13.29 -26.85 29.16
CA PRO A 445 12.94 -27.99 28.32
C PRO A 445 11.44 -28.14 28.07
N GLU A 446 10.58 -27.81 29.04
CA GLU A 446 9.13 -27.87 28.88
C GLU A 446 8.63 -26.81 27.89
N LEU A 447 9.18 -25.60 27.96
CA LEU A 447 8.88 -24.51 27.02
C LEU A 447 9.33 -24.85 25.59
N LEU A 448 10.54 -25.40 25.44
CA LEU A 448 11.04 -25.89 24.15
C LEU A 448 10.13 -26.98 23.58
N GLN A 449 9.76 -27.96 24.40
CA GLN A 449 8.92 -29.08 23.99
C GLN A 449 7.56 -28.59 23.50
N ARG A 450 6.94 -27.64 24.22
CA ARG A 450 5.67 -27.04 23.82
C ARG A 450 5.76 -26.31 22.47
N ASN A 451 6.85 -25.59 22.21
CA ASN A 451 7.07 -24.94 20.91
C ASN A 451 7.21 -25.98 19.79
N LYS A 452 7.99 -27.04 20.00
CA LYS A 452 8.15 -28.14 19.04
C LYS A 452 6.81 -28.79 18.69
N GLU A 453 6.01 -29.13 19.69
CA GLU A 453 4.70 -29.77 19.49
C GLU A 453 3.76 -28.93 18.60
N VAL A 454 3.74 -27.60 18.79
CA VAL A 454 2.91 -26.70 17.96
C VAL A 454 3.42 -26.66 16.52
N LEU A 455 4.74 -26.59 16.31
CA LEU A 455 5.34 -26.58 14.97
C LEU A 455 5.13 -27.92 14.25
N ASP A 456 5.35 -29.03 14.94
CA ASP A 456 5.19 -30.38 14.41
C ASP A 456 3.74 -30.64 14.04
N GLU A 457 2.78 -30.23 14.87
CA GLU A 457 1.35 -30.35 14.56
C GLU A 457 0.96 -29.50 13.35
N ALA A 458 1.48 -28.27 13.25
CA ALA A 458 1.23 -27.41 12.09
C ALA A 458 1.75 -28.05 10.79
N ASN A 459 2.94 -28.66 10.81
CA ASN A 459 3.50 -29.38 9.67
C ASN A 459 2.71 -30.66 9.35
N ARG A 460 2.32 -31.43 10.38
CA ARG A 460 1.53 -32.66 10.24
C ARG A 460 0.20 -32.41 9.53
N VAL A 461 -0.49 -31.33 9.88
CA VAL A 461 -1.78 -30.99 9.25
C VAL A 461 -1.61 -30.69 7.75
N LEU A 462 -0.49 -30.07 7.34
CA LEU A 462 -0.15 -29.88 5.93
C LEU A 462 0.18 -31.23 5.25
N ASP A 463 0.97 -32.08 5.89
CA ASP A 463 1.36 -33.41 5.38
C ASP A 463 0.13 -34.30 5.11
N GLU A 464 -0.83 -34.33 6.04
CA GLU A 464 -2.02 -35.16 5.92
C GLU A 464 -2.95 -34.73 4.79
N GLU A 465 -3.14 -33.42 4.60
CA GLU A 465 -3.94 -32.91 3.48
C GLU A 465 -3.22 -33.14 2.15
N GLU A 466 -1.91 -32.89 2.09
CA GLU A 466 -1.10 -33.09 0.88
C GLU A 466 -1.06 -34.56 0.46
N LYS A 467 -0.96 -35.48 1.42
CA LYS A 467 -1.08 -36.93 1.17
C LYS A 467 -2.44 -37.27 0.59
N THR A 468 -3.51 -36.73 1.15
CA THR A 468 -4.89 -36.95 0.66
C THR A 468 -5.07 -36.38 -0.76
N ASP A 469 -4.59 -35.17 -1.03
CA ASP A 469 -4.62 -34.55 -2.36
C ASP A 469 -3.84 -35.37 -3.39
N SER A 470 -2.69 -35.93 -2.99
CA SER A 470 -1.86 -36.80 -3.83
C SER A 470 -2.55 -38.13 -4.16
N GLU A 471 -3.17 -38.78 -3.16
CA GLU A 471 -3.95 -40.01 -3.35
C GLU A 471 -5.16 -39.78 -4.27
N LEU A 472 -5.89 -38.67 -4.09
CA LEU A 472 -7.02 -38.31 -4.93
C LEU A 472 -6.58 -37.97 -6.37
N ARG A 473 -5.46 -37.26 -6.54
CA ARG A 473 -4.89 -36.99 -7.85
C ARG A 473 -4.45 -38.29 -8.55
N ALA A 474 -3.90 -39.25 -7.82
CA ALA A 474 -3.53 -40.56 -8.37
C ALA A 474 -4.76 -41.36 -8.83
N ASN A 475 -5.84 -41.34 -8.05
CA ASN A 475 -7.08 -42.07 -8.33
C ASN A 475 -7.91 -41.45 -9.46
N PHE A 476 -8.05 -40.11 -9.48
CA PHE A 476 -8.92 -39.40 -10.42
C PHE A 476 -8.19 -38.75 -11.61
N LYS A 477 -6.85 -38.72 -11.60
CA LYS A 477 -5.96 -38.24 -12.67
C LYS A 477 -6.43 -36.90 -13.27
N GLU A 478 -6.74 -36.88 -14.56
CA GLU A 478 -7.18 -35.69 -15.32
C GLU A 478 -8.48 -35.06 -14.79
N ARG A 479 -9.26 -35.81 -13.99
CA ARG A 479 -10.48 -35.31 -13.37
C ARG A 479 -10.24 -34.59 -12.04
N TRP A 480 -9.01 -34.62 -11.51
CA TRP A 480 -8.61 -33.86 -10.31
C TRP A 480 -7.77 -32.64 -10.69
N THR A 481 -8.44 -31.54 -11.06
CA THR A 481 -7.83 -30.37 -11.71
C THR A 481 -7.40 -29.25 -10.77
N ARG A 482 -7.50 -29.45 -9.44
CA ARG A 482 -7.10 -28.46 -8.44
C ARG A 482 -5.58 -28.34 -8.35
N THR A 483 -5.09 -27.14 -8.04
CA THR A 483 -3.66 -26.87 -7.77
C THR A 483 -3.13 -27.86 -6.73
N ALA A 484 -1.95 -28.41 -6.99
CA ALA A 484 -1.31 -29.38 -6.10
C ALA A 484 -1.02 -28.76 -4.73
N SER A 485 -1.40 -29.47 -3.67
CA SER A 485 -1.17 -29.01 -2.31
C SER A 485 0.32 -28.75 -2.04
N ALA A 486 1.23 -29.56 -2.59
CA ALA A 486 2.68 -29.34 -2.55
C ALA A 486 3.11 -27.94 -3.04
N GLN A 487 2.53 -27.49 -4.16
CA GLN A 487 2.83 -26.17 -4.73
C GLN A 487 2.21 -25.05 -3.89
N LEU A 488 0.98 -25.25 -3.39
CA LEU A 488 0.27 -24.27 -2.56
C LEU A 488 0.93 -24.09 -1.19
N TYR A 489 1.45 -25.16 -0.59
CA TYR A 489 2.05 -25.16 0.74
C TYR A 489 3.54 -24.80 0.75
N SER A 490 4.20 -24.75 -0.41
CA SER A 490 5.63 -24.39 -0.49
C SER A 490 6.03 -23.15 0.33
N PRO A 491 5.27 -22.03 0.31
CA PRO A 491 5.58 -20.87 1.16
C PRO A 491 5.44 -21.14 2.67
N LEU A 492 4.43 -21.93 3.08
CA LEU A 492 4.22 -22.31 4.48
C LEU A 492 5.30 -23.26 4.96
N ARG A 493 5.77 -24.19 4.11
CA ARG A 493 6.89 -25.08 4.42
C ARG A 493 8.20 -24.30 4.59
N ALA A 494 8.43 -23.30 3.73
CA ALA A 494 9.58 -22.42 3.88
C ALA A 494 9.53 -21.61 5.19
N GLU A 495 8.35 -21.14 5.60
CA GLU A 495 8.13 -20.49 6.89
C GLU A 495 8.36 -21.45 8.06
N GLY A 496 7.81 -22.66 8.00
CA GLY A 496 8.02 -23.72 9.01
C GLY A 496 9.49 -24.12 9.15
N GLY A 497 10.24 -24.25 8.05
CA GLY A 497 11.66 -24.54 8.07
C GLY A 497 12.50 -23.44 8.74
N LYS A 498 12.08 -22.17 8.67
CA LYS A 498 12.72 -21.08 9.41
C LYS A 498 12.50 -21.23 10.92
N TYR A 499 11.28 -21.53 11.36
CA TYR A 499 11.01 -21.77 12.78
C TYR A 499 11.78 -22.98 13.31
N GLN A 500 11.94 -24.04 12.50
CA GLN A 500 12.78 -25.18 12.87
C GLN A 500 14.23 -24.74 13.11
N SER A 501 14.82 -23.97 12.18
CA SER A 501 16.19 -23.47 12.34
C SER A 501 16.34 -22.56 13.57
N ILE A 502 15.32 -21.77 13.91
CA ILE A 502 15.31 -20.94 15.13
C ILE A 502 15.33 -21.83 16.38
N LEU A 503 14.52 -22.89 16.41
CA LEU A 503 14.49 -23.85 17.52
C LEU A 503 15.83 -24.60 17.65
N ASP A 504 16.44 -25.02 16.54
CA ASP A 504 17.72 -25.71 16.55
C ASP A 504 18.84 -24.83 17.15
N ASN A 505 18.85 -23.54 16.82
CA ASN A 505 19.78 -22.57 17.41
C ASN A 505 19.51 -22.37 18.92
N ALA A 506 18.25 -22.32 19.33
CA ALA A 506 17.87 -22.19 20.74
C ALA A 506 18.32 -23.42 21.56
N ILE A 507 18.23 -24.63 21.00
CA ILE A 507 18.74 -25.86 21.65
C ILE A 507 20.25 -25.77 21.89
N HIS A 508 21.00 -25.25 20.92
CA HIS A 508 22.44 -25.07 21.09
C HIS A 508 22.77 -24.07 22.20
N ALA A 509 22.05 -22.94 22.26
CA ALA A 509 22.16 -21.95 23.31
C ALA A 509 21.85 -22.53 24.70
N ASP A 510 20.74 -23.27 24.85
CA ASP A 510 20.36 -23.92 26.10
C ASP A 510 21.43 -24.91 26.60
N THR A 511 22.12 -25.58 25.66
CA THR A 511 23.23 -26.48 25.97
C THR A 511 24.40 -25.72 26.60
N ILE A 512 24.79 -24.58 26.01
CA ILE A 512 25.87 -23.72 26.53
C ILE A 512 25.55 -23.22 27.94
N VAL A 513 24.31 -22.77 28.17
CA VAL A 513 23.85 -22.31 29.49
C VAL A 513 23.92 -23.44 30.51
N ARG A 514 23.50 -24.65 30.14
CA ARG A 514 23.53 -25.83 31.01
C ARG A 514 24.95 -26.26 31.36
N GLU A 515 25.87 -26.25 30.40
CA GLU A 515 27.30 -26.53 30.66
C GLU A 515 27.91 -25.51 31.64
N LYS A 516 27.59 -24.22 31.45
CA LYS A 516 28.05 -23.16 32.35
C LYS A 516 27.47 -23.31 33.75
N TYR A 517 26.20 -23.65 33.88
CA TYR A 517 25.59 -23.97 35.16
C TYR A 517 26.32 -25.13 35.86
N ASN A 518 26.52 -26.25 35.17
CA ASN A 518 27.18 -27.43 35.74
C ASN A 518 28.60 -27.11 36.24
N LYS A 519 29.33 -26.21 35.56
CA LYS A 519 30.66 -25.78 35.96
C LYS A 519 30.69 -24.96 37.25
N HIS A 520 29.66 -24.15 37.53
CA HIS A 520 29.65 -23.20 38.64
C HIS A 520 28.68 -23.55 39.79
N ALA A 521 27.79 -24.53 39.61
CA ALA A 521 26.70 -24.84 40.53
C ALA A 521 27.14 -25.09 41.99
N GLU A 522 28.25 -25.81 42.20
CA GLU A 522 28.76 -26.09 43.55
C GLU A 522 29.16 -24.81 44.29
N ASN A 523 29.92 -23.94 43.63
CA ASN A 523 30.39 -22.68 44.22
C ASN A 523 29.24 -21.66 44.39
N ILE A 524 28.26 -21.64 43.48
CA ILE A 524 27.04 -20.83 43.65
C ILE A 524 26.24 -21.33 44.87
N THR A 525 26.08 -22.63 45.03
CA THR A 525 25.40 -23.23 46.18
C THR A 525 26.12 -22.87 47.49
N LEU A 526 27.45 -22.86 47.49
CA LEU A 526 28.24 -22.44 48.63
C LEU A 526 28.05 -20.94 48.95
N LEU A 527 27.98 -20.05 47.95
CA LEU A 527 27.67 -18.63 48.16
C LEU A 527 26.26 -18.39 48.71
N CYS A 528 25.30 -19.27 48.40
CA CYS A 528 23.97 -19.25 49.01
C CYS A 528 23.97 -19.62 50.50
N LYS A 529 25.09 -20.02 51.10
CA LYS A 529 25.21 -20.40 52.52
C LYS A 529 26.39 -19.68 53.18
N PRO A 530 26.26 -18.36 53.43
CA PRO A 530 27.34 -17.56 54.01
C PRO A 530 27.82 -18.08 55.38
N GLU A 531 26.94 -18.74 56.13
CA GLU A 531 27.25 -19.45 57.38
C GLU A 531 28.27 -20.60 57.22
N ASP A 532 28.32 -21.24 56.05
CA ASP A 532 29.21 -22.38 55.77
C ASP A 532 30.56 -21.93 55.15
N LEU A 533 30.66 -20.68 54.68
CA LEU A 533 31.86 -20.14 54.02
C LEU A 533 33.13 -20.19 54.90
N PRO A 534 33.10 -19.80 56.20
CA PRO A 534 34.32 -19.79 57.03
C PRO A 534 34.98 -21.17 57.16
N GLY A 535 34.20 -22.25 57.14
CA GLY A 535 34.71 -23.62 57.23
C GLY A 535 35.16 -24.23 55.90
N LYS A 536 34.86 -23.57 54.77
CA LYS A 536 35.13 -24.07 53.42
C LYS A 536 36.21 -23.29 52.67
N ILE A 537 36.63 -22.14 53.20
CA ILE A 537 37.74 -21.34 52.67
C ILE A 537 39.01 -21.67 53.49
N PRO A 538 40.11 -22.14 52.86
CA PRO A 538 41.37 -22.42 53.56
C PRO A 538 41.88 -21.19 54.32
N SER A 539 42.37 -21.36 55.55
CA SER A 539 43.04 -20.27 56.29
C SER A 539 44.47 -20.08 55.79
N SER A 540 44.97 -18.84 55.84
CA SER A 540 46.33 -18.50 55.41
C SER A 540 47.01 -17.57 56.42
N SER A 541 48.34 -17.56 56.45
CA SER A 541 49.08 -16.67 57.35
C SER A 541 48.78 -15.19 57.03
N PRO A 542 48.46 -14.37 58.04
CA PRO A 542 48.01 -12.99 57.83
C PRO A 542 49.05 -12.14 57.11
N ALA A 543 48.62 -11.43 56.06
CA ALA A 543 49.38 -10.35 55.42
C ALA A 543 49.17 -9.00 56.13
N ALA A 544 48.98 -9.03 57.46
CA ALA A 544 48.63 -7.86 58.28
C ALA A 544 49.65 -6.72 58.18
N ALA A 545 50.91 -7.00 57.82
CA ALA A 545 51.93 -5.99 57.57
C ALA A 545 51.62 -5.07 56.36
N LEU A 546 50.76 -5.51 55.44
CA LEU A 546 50.29 -4.73 54.28
C LEU A 546 49.07 -3.87 54.60
N GLN A 547 48.49 -4.01 55.81
CA GLN A 547 47.33 -3.25 56.25
C GLN A 547 47.71 -1.77 56.42
N GLY A 548 47.15 -0.91 55.55
CA GLY A 548 47.51 0.52 55.48
C GLY A 548 48.70 0.84 54.56
N SER A 549 49.20 -0.13 53.79
CA SER A 549 50.17 0.14 52.72
C SER A 549 49.57 1.01 51.63
N LYS A 550 50.39 1.85 50.99
CA LYS A 550 49.95 2.75 49.92
C LYS A 550 49.28 1.99 48.77
N CYS A 551 49.81 0.82 48.37
CA CYS A 551 49.24 0.02 47.28
C CYS A 551 47.83 -0.51 47.61
N VAL A 552 47.55 -0.86 48.88
CA VAL A 552 46.20 -1.31 49.30
C VAL A 552 45.22 -0.13 49.29
N THR A 553 45.63 1.05 49.75
CA THR A 553 44.79 2.26 49.70
C THR A 553 44.50 2.67 48.26
N ASP A 554 45.52 2.66 47.39
CA ASP A 554 45.38 2.97 45.97
C ASP A 554 44.43 1.97 45.28
N LEU A 555 44.57 0.65 45.54
CA LEU A 555 43.65 -0.36 45.00
C LEU A 555 42.21 -0.18 45.51
N ARG A 556 41.99 0.16 46.79
CA ARG A 556 40.63 0.43 47.31
C ARG A 556 39.96 1.58 46.59
N GLN A 557 40.68 2.68 46.37
CA GLN A 557 40.17 3.82 45.62
C GLN A 557 39.84 3.45 44.17
N LEU A 558 40.70 2.67 43.51
CA LEU A 558 40.44 2.21 42.14
C LEU A 558 39.21 1.27 42.05
N MET A 559 38.90 0.48 43.09
CA MET A 559 37.68 -0.33 43.13
C MET A 559 36.41 0.51 43.29
N GLU A 560 36.47 1.62 44.03
CA GLU A 560 35.37 2.58 44.11
C GLU A 560 35.11 3.26 42.75
N GLU A 561 36.18 3.58 42.01
CA GLU A 561 36.06 4.08 40.62
C GLU A 561 35.43 3.03 39.69
N VAL A 562 35.72 1.73 39.87
CA VAL A 562 35.08 0.64 39.10
C VAL A 562 33.58 0.61 39.33
N GLU A 563 33.14 0.63 40.60
CA GLU A 563 31.71 0.59 40.93
C GLU A 563 30.98 1.85 40.45
N THR A 564 31.66 3.01 40.48
CA THR A 564 31.14 4.26 39.89
C THR A 564 30.90 4.10 38.39
N ILE A 565 31.86 3.55 37.63
CA ILE A 565 31.69 3.32 36.19
C ILE A 565 30.52 2.35 35.94
N LYS A 566 30.37 1.28 36.72
CA LYS A 566 29.24 0.34 36.54
C LYS A 566 27.89 1.03 36.77
N ALA A 567 27.75 1.78 37.85
CA ALA A 567 26.51 2.51 38.15
C ALA A 567 26.18 3.55 37.06
N GLU A 568 27.19 4.27 36.53
CA GLU A 568 26.99 5.18 35.40
C GLU A 568 26.48 4.43 34.15
N ARG A 569 27.02 3.24 33.86
CA ARG A 569 26.58 2.44 32.71
C ARG A 569 25.14 1.97 32.81
N ASP A 570 24.69 1.59 34.01
CA ASP A 570 23.30 1.20 34.23
C ASP A 570 22.34 2.35 33.93
N VAL A 571 22.70 3.59 34.32
CA VAL A 571 21.93 4.79 33.99
C VAL A 571 21.92 5.04 32.48
N ILE A 572 23.08 5.00 31.83
CA ILE A 572 23.18 5.21 30.37
C ILE A 572 22.38 4.15 29.60
N GLU A 573 22.46 2.88 29.99
CA GLU A 573 21.68 1.79 29.39
C GLU A 573 20.18 2.05 29.51
N SER A 574 19.72 2.53 30.67
CA SER A 574 18.31 2.90 30.88
C SER A 574 17.88 4.06 29.98
N GLU A 575 18.68 5.12 29.90
CA GLU A 575 18.39 6.30 29.05
C GLU A 575 18.33 5.92 27.56
N ILE A 576 19.23 5.05 27.09
CA ILE A 576 19.23 4.55 25.71
C ILE A 576 17.94 3.75 25.41
N LYS A 577 17.53 2.87 26.33
CA LYS A 577 16.34 2.02 26.15
C LYS A 577 15.03 2.81 26.21
N GLU A 578 14.96 3.85 27.03
CA GLU A 578 13.74 4.64 27.25
C GLU A 578 13.54 5.78 26.24
N ALA A 579 14.55 6.08 25.41
CA ALA A 579 14.48 7.14 24.40
C ALA A 579 13.34 6.92 23.38
N LYS A 580 12.39 7.86 23.35
CA LYS A 580 11.25 7.89 22.41
C LYS A 580 11.20 9.23 21.69
N THR A 581 10.93 9.21 20.39
CA THR A 581 10.65 10.40 19.58
C THR A 581 9.68 10.03 18.46
N ASP A 582 8.82 10.97 18.09
CA ASP A 582 7.89 10.81 16.97
C ASP A 582 8.42 11.55 15.74
N ILE A 583 8.95 10.80 14.78
CA ILE A 583 9.49 11.32 13.51
C ILE A 583 8.41 11.47 12.43
N SER A 584 7.18 11.00 12.66
CA SER A 584 6.11 10.91 11.64
C SER A 584 5.82 12.26 10.99
N SER A 585 5.79 13.34 11.79
CA SER A 585 5.55 14.70 11.31
C SER A 585 6.61 15.20 10.31
N LYS A 586 7.88 14.78 10.47
CA LYS A 586 8.97 15.13 9.56
C LYS A 586 8.83 14.42 8.23
N PHE A 587 8.50 13.13 8.24
CA PHE A 587 8.26 12.37 7.02
C PHE A 587 7.03 12.88 6.25
N LEU A 588 5.94 13.22 6.95
CA LEU A 588 4.77 13.84 6.33
C LEU A 588 5.11 15.19 5.68
N SER A 589 5.89 16.02 6.38
CA SER A 589 6.32 17.32 5.85
C SER A 589 7.22 17.19 4.63
N ALA A 590 8.18 16.25 4.66
CA ALA A 590 9.06 15.97 3.53
C ALA A 590 8.27 15.46 2.31
N LEU A 591 7.32 14.53 2.51
CA LEU A 591 6.47 14.05 1.42
C LEU A 591 5.63 15.19 0.80
N ALA A 592 5.11 16.11 1.62
CA ALA A 592 4.30 17.22 1.15
C ALA A 592 5.10 18.28 0.37
N GLN A 593 6.37 18.53 0.74
CA GLN A 593 7.22 19.55 0.12
C GLN A 593 7.97 19.02 -1.11
N ASP A 594 8.57 17.82 -0.99
CA ASP A 594 9.51 17.30 -1.98
C ASP A 594 8.89 16.19 -2.86
N GLY A 595 7.70 15.69 -2.50
CA GLY A 595 7.02 14.58 -3.19
C GLY A 595 7.65 13.20 -2.96
N VAL A 596 8.77 13.14 -2.25
CA VAL A 596 9.51 11.91 -1.92
C VAL A 596 10.03 11.99 -0.49
N VAL A 597 10.03 10.86 0.23
CA VAL A 597 10.61 10.77 1.58
C VAL A 597 12.02 10.20 1.47
N ASN A 598 13.03 11.01 1.78
CA ASN A 598 14.38 10.51 2.00
C ASN A 598 14.52 10.02 3.45
N GLU A 599 14.05 8.80 3.68
CA GLU A 599 14.05 8.13 4.98
C GLU A 599 15.44 8.19 5.62
N GLU A 600 16.48 7.79 4.90
CA GLU A 600 17.82 7.59 5.46
C GLU A 600 18.41 8.87 6.05
N ASN A 601 18.43 9.97 5.29
CA ASN A 601 19.02 11.22 5.76
C ASN A 601 18.25 11.81 6.95
N LEU A 602 16.91 11.73 6.90
CA LEU A 602 16.05 12.25 7.97
C LEU A 602 16.17 11.40 9.24
N SER A 603 16.18 10.08 9.10
CA SER A 603 16.38 9.13 10.19
C SER A 603 17.74 9.31 10.85
N VAL A 604 18.83 9.33 10.07
CA VAL A 604 20.19 9.50 10.62
C VAL A 604 20.33 10.83 11.36
N GLY A 605 19.87 11.94 10.76
CA GLY A 605 19.93 13.25 11.43
C GLY A 605 19.14 13.31 12.74
N GLU A 606 17.98 12.65 12.81
CA GLU A 606 17.17 12.60 14.03
C GLU A 606 17.76 11.64 15.08
N LEU A 607 18.28 10.49 14.65
CA LEU A 607 18.97 9.54 15.53
C LEU A 607 20.25 10.13 16.11
N ASP A 608 21.04 10.87 15.33
CA ASP A 608 22.24 11.56 15.83
C ASP A 608 21.88 12.64 16.85
N ARG A 609 20.81 13.39 16.61
CA ARG A 609 20.31 14.39 17.57
C ARG A 609 19.90 13.75 18.90
N MET A 610 19.29 12.58 18.85
CA MET A 610 18.75 11.86 20.01
C MET A 610 19.82 11.06 20.75
N PHE A 611 20.54 10.20 20.04
CA PHE A 611 21.48 9.22 20.59
C PHE A 611 22.93 9.71 20.56
N GLY A 612 23.28 10.74 19.80
CA GLY A 612 24.65 11.26 19.73
C GLY A 612 25.26 11.61 21.09
N PRO A 613 24.54 12.32 21.98
CA PRO A 613 25.03 12.57 23.35
C PRO A 613 25.27 11.28 24.15
N LEU A 614 24.38 10.30 24.04
CA LEU A 614 24.47 9.02 24.75
C LEU A 614 25.62 8.15 24.20
N GLN A 615 25.79 8.08 22.88
CA GLN A 615 26.90 7.40 22.21
C GLN A 615 28.26 7.96 22.65
N LYS A 616 28.32 9.28 22.87
CA LYS A 616 29.50 9.94 23.41
C LYS A 616 29.79 9.48 24.85
N GLN A 617 28.77 9.46 25.71
CA GLN A 617 28.91 8.96 27.09
C GLN A 617 29.35 7.49 27.13
N VAL A 618 28.80 6.62 26.26
CA VAL A 618 29.24 5.23 26.12
C VAL A 618 30.73 5.16 25.76
N THR A 619 31.16 5.95 24.77
CA THR A 619 32.55 5.96 24.31
C THR A 619 33.50 6.48 25.39
N GLU A 620 33.12 7.53 26.11
CA GLU A 620 33.88 8.08 27.24
C GLU A 620 33.97 7.07 28.41
N SER A 621 32.90 6.32 28.69
CA SER A 621 32.87 5.27 29.71
C SER A 621 33.80 4.10 29.35
N VAL A 622 33.79 3.63 28.10
CA VAL A 622 34.69 2.57 27.62
C VAL A 622 36.14 3.02 27.67
N SER A 623 36.45 4.25 27.22
CA SER A 623 37.82 4.78 27.27
C SER A 623 38.32 4.98 28.70
N ARG A 624 37.46 5.46 29.63
CA ARG A 624 37.81 5.54 31.06
C ARG A 624 38.15 4.17 31.65
N GLN A 625 37.40 3.12 31.28
CA GLN A 625 37.71 1.76 31.73
C GLN A 625 39.12 1.32 31.32
N GLU A 626 39.57 1.56 30.09
CA GLU A 626 40.92 1.17 29.64
C GLU A 626 42.02 1.79 30.51
N GLY A 627 41.89 3.09 30.80
CA GLY A 627 42.81 3.80 31.70
C GLY A 627 42.75 3.26 33.13
N LEU A 628 41.55 3.01 33.65
CA LEU A 628 41.34 2.44 34.97
C LEU A 628 41.95 1.04 35.09
N MET A 629 41.77 0.17 34.08
CA MET A 629 42.33 -1.18 34.12
C MET A 629 43.85 -1.21 34.12
N ASN A 630 44.49 -0.31 33.36
CA ASN A 630 45.96 -0.19 33.38
C ASN A 630 46.49 0.22 34.76
N LYS A 631 45.81 1.15 35.45
CA LYS A 631 46.15 1.57 36.81
C LYS A 631 45.98 0.41 37.80
N ILE A 632 44.84 -0.30 37.73
CA ILE A 632 44.56 -1.46 38.58
C ILE A 632 45.61 -2.55 38.40
N GLN A 633 45.98 -2.86 37.15
CA GLN A 633 46.97 -3.90 36.88
C GLN A 633 48.37 -3.53 37.40
N THR A 634 48.76 -2.25 37.28
CA THR A 634 50.03 -1.75 37.82
C THR A 634 50.04 -1.82 39.35
N ALA A 635 49.00 -1.29 40.01
CA ALA A 635 48.89 -1.31 41.47
C ALA A 635 48.77 -2.74 42.02
N ASN A 636 48.08 -3.64 41.32
CA ASN A 636 47.98 -5.05 41.68
C ASN A 636 49.33 -5.77 41.54
N THR A 637 50.13 -5.45 40.52
CA THR A 637 51.47 -6.02 40.35
C THR A 637 52.37 -5.64 41.54
N GLU A 638 52.33 -4.38 41.97
CA GLU A 638 53.06 -3.91 43.15
C GLU A 638 52.56 -4.60 44.43
N PHE A 639 51.24 -4.74 44.59
CA PHE A 639 50.64 -5.46 45.70
C PHE A 639 51.08 -6.94 45.75
N CYS A 640 51.06 -7.64 44.61
CA CYS A 640 51.51 -9.03 44.51
C CYS A 640 53.00 -9.20 44.85
N GLN A 641 53.86 -8.23 44.52
CA GLN A 641 55.29 -8.28 44.89
C GLN A 641 55.50 -8.16 46.40
N GLN A 642 54.67 -7.37 47.08
CA GLN A 642 54.74 -7.19 48.54
C GLN A 642 54.10 -8.35 49.30
N LYS A 643 53.16 -9.08 48.67
CA LYS A 643 52.51 -10.27 49.22
C LYS A 643 53.43 -11.50 49.06
N GLN A 644 54.05 -11.97 50.15
CA GLN A 644 54.86 -13.20 50.12
C GLN A 644 53.98 -14.44 49.86
N ALA A 645 54.28 -15.20 48.80
CA ALA A 645 53.51 -16.40 48.43
C ALA A 645 53.83 -17.60 49.33
N SER A 646 52.81 -18.17 49.98
CA SER A 646 52.87 -19.45 50.68
C SER A 646 51.86 -20.43 50.07
N GLY A 647 52.10 -21.74 50.18
CA GLY A 647 51.23 -22.75 49.55
C GLY A 647 49.77 -22.69 50.03
N SER A 648 49.53 -22.35 51.29
CA SER A 648 48.18 -22.15 51.85
C SER A 648 47.53 -20.84 51.40
N ALA A 649 48.30 -19.77 51.22
CA ALA A 649 47.80 -18.50 50.68
C ALA A 649 47.34 -18.64 49.23
N ASN A 650 48.02 -19.46 48.42
CA ASN A 650 47.62 -19.72 47.03
C ASN A 650 46.30 -20.50 46.94
N GLN A 651 46.10 -21.52 47.79
CA GLN A 651 44.85 -22.29 47.84
C GLN A 651 43.65 -21.45 48.29
N ARG A 652 43.88 -20.56 49.28
CA ARG A 652 42.85 -19.59 49.71
C ARG A 652 42.50 -18.61 48.59
N GLU A 653 43.50 -18.06 47.92
CA GLU A 653 43.32 -17.14 46.80
C GLU A 653 42.56 -17.79 45.64
N GLU A 654 42.90 -19.03 45.26
CA GLU A 654 42.20 -19.79 44.22
C GLU A 654 40.72 -20.00 44.60
N LYS A 655 40.42 -20.38 45.84
CA LYS A 655 39.04 -20.55 46.28
C LYS A 655 38.24 -19.24 46.29
N LEU A 656 38.86 -18.11 46.63
CA LEU A 656 38.23 -16.80 46.56
C LEU A 656 37.95 -16.36 45.11
N LYS A 657 38.88 -16.65 44.18
CA LYS A 657 38.66 -16.45 42.73
C LYS A 657 37.49 -17.28 42.22
N ASP A 658 37.41 -18.55 42.61
CA ASP A 658 36.32 -19.44 42.25
C ASP A 658 34.95 -18.94 42.75
N LEU A 659 34.89 -18.43 43.98
CA LEU A 659 33.68 -17.84 44.56
C LEU A 659 33.30 -16.54 43.85
N ALA A 660 34.27 -15.66 43.56
CA ALA A 660 34.00 -14.45 42.79
C ALA A 660 33.45 -14.77 41.38
N ALA A 661 34.07 -15.73 40.68
CA ALA A 661 33.63 -16.20 39.37
C ALA A 661 32.24 -16.87 39.42
N ALA A 662 31.92 -17.58 40.51
CA ALA A 662 30.61 -18.19 40.69
C ALA A 662 29.48 -17.16 40.82
N HIS A 663 29.72 -16.04 41.51
CA HIS A 663 28.77 -14.94 41.55
C HIS A 663 28.52 -14.35 40.16
N ASP A 664 29.58 -14.09 39.41
CA ASP A 664 29.45 -13.49 38.07
C ASP A 664 28.75 -14.46 37.12
N ALA A 665 29.07 -15.76 37.21
CA ALA A 665 28.36 -16.81 36.50
C ALA A 665 26.87 -16.90 36.91
N PHE A 666 26.52 -16.73 38.19
CA PHE A 666 25.13 -16.71 38.63
C PHE A 666 24.34 -15.57 37.99
N MET A 667 24.88 -14.34 38.01
CA MET A 667 24.20 -13.18 37.44
C MET A 667 23.99 -13.34 35.93
N GLU A 668 24.99 -13.86 35.23
CA GLU A 668 24.89 -14.13 33.80
C GLU A 668 23.91 -15.26 33.49
N LEU A 669 23.94 -16.36 34.25
CA LEU A 669 22.99 -17.47 34.09
C LEU A 669 21.56 -17.00 34.34
N LEU A 670 21.31 -16.23 35.41
CA LEU A 670 19.98 -15.71 35.71
C LEU A 670 19.44 -14.88 34.54
N GLY A 671 20.25 -13.94 34.03
CA GLY A 671 19.87 -13.11 32.87
C GLY A 671 19.59 -13.94 31.62
N ASN A 672 20.49 -14.87 31.27
CA ASN A 672 20.34 -15.72 30.08
C ASN A 672 19.10 -16.63 30.18
N LEU A 673 18.80 -17.17 31.37
CA LEU A 673 17.66 -18.06 31.59
C LEU A 673 16.32 -17.31 31.57
N GLU A 674 16.27 -16.10 32.15
CA GLU A 674 15.09 -15.23 32.07
C GLU A 674 14.82 -14.79 30.63
N GLU A 675 15.88 -14.45 29.89
CA GLU A 675 15.79 -14.12 28.47
C GLU A 675 15.35 -15.31 27.62
N GLY A 676 15.92 -16.51 27.85
CA GLY A 676 15.49 -17.74 27.18
C GLY A 676 14.02 -18.07 27.47
N THR A 677 13.57 -17.89 28.71
CA THR A 677 12.17 -18.07 29.10
C THR A 677 11.27 -17.10 28.34
N LYS A 678 11.65 -15.82 28.23
CA LYS A 678 10.92 -14.83 27.44
C LYS A 678 10.87 -15.20 25.96
N PHE A 679 12.01 -15.59 25.39
CA PHE A 679 12.14 -16.01 24.00
C PHE A 679 11.17 -17.15 23.65
N TYR A 680 11.12 -18.23 24.43
CA TYR A 680 10.23 -19.35 24.13
C TYR A 680 8.75 -19.00 24.26
N ASN A 681 8.39 -18.09 25.17
CA ASN A 681 7.01 -17.61 25.28
C ASN A 681 6.60 -16.73 24.09
N GLU A 682 7.50 -15.87 23.60
CA GLU A 682 7.25 -15.06 22.41
C GLU A 682 7.21 -15.91 21.14
N LEU A 683 8.11 -16.89 21.00
CA LEU A 683 8.11 -17.84 19.90
C LEU A 683 6.82 -18.67 19.86
N LEU A 684 6.31 -19.08 21.02
CA LEU A 684 5.06 -19.84 21.11
C LEU A 684 3.88 -19.05 20.51
N LEU A 685 3.80 -17.74 20.77
CA LEU A 685 2.76 -16.89 20.19
C LEU A 685 2.86 -16.82 18.66
N LEU A 686 4.08 -16.80 18.11
CA LEU A 686 4.30 -16.85 16.66
C LEU A 686 3.92 -18.20 16.07
N LEU A 687 4.31 -19.30 16.72
CA LEU A 687 3.99 -20.66 16.28
C LEU A 687 2.49 -20.95 16.32
N VAL A 688 1.75 -20.45 17.33
CA VAL A 688 0.29 -20.60 17.37
C VAL A 688 -0.39 -19.85 16.22
N LYS A 689 0.10 -18.66 15.84
CA LYS A 689 -0.39 -17.94 14.65
C LYS A 689 -0.09 -18.72 13.37
N PHE A 690 1.13 -19.27 13.26
CA PHE A 690 1.52 -20.12 12.13
C PHE A 690 0.65 -21.37 12.03
N GLN A 691 0.41 -22.07 13.16
CA GLN A 691 -0.48 -23.23 13.23
C GLN A 691 -1.90 -22.88 12.79
N THR A 692 -2.44 -21.74 13.24
CA THR A 692 -3.77 -21.26 12.84
C THR A 692 -3.84 -21.08 11.32
N LYS A 693 -2.81 -20.44 10.73
CA LYS A 693 -2.70 -20.25 9.27
C LYS A 693 -2.66 -21.56 8.50
N CYS A 694 -1.93 -22.56 9.00
CA CYS A 694 -1.90 -23.92 8.42
C CYS A 694 -3.25 -24.63 8.53
N ASN A 695 -3.93 -24.50 9.68
CA ASN A 695 -5.25 -25.08 9.89
C ASN A 695 -6.31 -24.46 8.98
N ASP A 696 -6.31 -23.14 8.83
CA ASP A 696 -7.28 -22.40 8.01
C ASP A 696 -7.17 -22.78 6.53
N ILE A 697 -5.94 -22.85 5.99
CA ILE A 697 -5.74 -23.23 4.59
C ILE A 697 -6.14 -24.69 4.36
N VAL A 698 -5.80 -25.60 5.27
CA VAL A 698 -6.18 -27.01 5.16
C VAL A 698 -7.69 -27.20 5.33
N PHE A 699 -8.34 -26.41 6.18
CA PHE A 699 -9.79 -26.42 6.30
C PHE A 699 -10.46 -26.02 4.99
N ALA A 700 -10.05 -24.89 4.39
CA ALA A 700 -10.55 -24.46 3.08
C ALA A 700 -10.33 -25.53 2.00
N ARG A 701 -9.16 -26.17 2.02
CA ARG A 701 -8.83 -27.26 1.08
C ARG A 701 -9.66 -28.52 1.28
N LYS A 702 -10.00 -28.86 2.53
CA LYS A 702 -10.93 -29.96 2.85
C LYS A 702 -12.33 -29.65 2.34
N THR A 703 -12.83 -28.41 2.51
CA THR A 703 -14.13 -28.00 1.97
C THR A 703 -14.17 -28.10 0.45
N GLU A 704 -13.19 -27.51 -0.24
CA GLU A 704 -13.05 -27.62 -1.70
C GLU A 704 -12.94 -29.08 -2.17
N LYS A 705 -12.23 -29.93 -1.40
CA LYS A 705 -12.08 -31.37 -1.71
C LYS A 705 -13.44 -32.07 -1.66
N ASP A 706 -14.24 -31.82 -0.62
CA ASP A 706 -15.55 -32.45 -0.45
C ASP A 706 -16.55 -31.97 -1.52
N GLU A 707 -16.51 -30.70 -1.92
CA GLU A 707 -17.30 -30.17 -3.04
C GLU A 707 -16.89 -30.82 -4.37
N HIS A 708 -15.59 -30.85 -4.67
CA HIS A 708 -15.09 -31.43 -5.91
C HIS A 708 -15.36 -32.94 -6.01
N LEU A 709 -15.30 -33.66 -4.89
CA LEU A 709 -15.69 -35.08 -4.83
C LEU A 709 -17.18 -35.29 -5.09
N LYS A 710 -18.07 -34.41 -4.58
CA LYS A 710 -19.50 -34.46 -4.90
C LYS A 710 -19.75 -34.25 -6.39
N ASP A 711 -19.10 -33.25 -6.99
CA ASP A 711 -19.22 -32.98 -8.43
C ASP A 711 -18.71 -34.14 -9.28
N LEU A 712 -17.60 -34.77 -8.86
CA LEU A 712 -17.07 -35.96 -9.51
C LEU A 712 -18.03 -37.15 -9.41
N GLN A 713 -18.60 -37.40 -8.23
CA GLN A 713 -19.58 -38.47 -8.02
C GLN A 713 -20.85 -38.25 -8.85
N GLU A 714 -21.36 -37.03 -8.91
CA GLU A 714 -22.50 -36.71 -9.76
C GLU A 714 -22.21 -36.89 -11.25
N ASN A 715 -21.02 -36.47 -11.71
CA ASN A 715 -20.62 -36.63 -13.11
C ASN A 715 -20.38 -38.10 -13.49
N ILE A 716 -19.84 -38.91 -12.57
CA ILE A 716 -19.68 -40.37 -12.76
C ILE A 716 -21.05 -41.04 -12.78
N ALA A 717 -21.98 -40.67 -11.89
CA ALA A 717 -23.34 -41.22 -11.84
C ALA A 717 -24.18 -40.85 -13.09
N LYS A 718 -23.86 -39.74 -13.76
CA LYS A 718 -24.53 -39.28 -14.98
C LYS A 718 -23.92 -39.85 -16.28
N GLN A 719 -22.82 -40.61 -16.23
CA GLN A 719 -22.28 -41.32 -17.41
C GLN A 719 -23.00 -42.68 -17.60
N PRO A 720 -23.52 -42.99 -18.81
CA PRO A 720 -24.10 -44.31 -19.08
C PRO A 720 -23.02 -45.39 -19.01
N SER A 721 -23.31 -46.46 -18.26
CA SER A 721 -22.45 -47.63 -18.14
C SER A 721 -22.11 -48.21 -19.52
N GLN A 722 -20.82 -48.46 -19.77
CA GLN A 722 -20.36 -49.13 -20.98
C GLN A 722 -21.04 -50.51 -21.12
N SER A 723 -21.37 -50.88 -22.36
CA SER A 723 -21.97 -52.16 -22.73
C SER A 723 -21.12 -53.35 -22.28
N ALA A 724 -21.78 -54.35 -21.67
CA ALA A 724 -21.18 -55.60 -21.24
C ALA A 724 -20.40 -56.29 -22.39
N PRO A 725 -19.27 -56.95 -22.11
CA PRO A 725 -18.49 -57.63 -23.15
C PRO A 725 -19.29 -58.79 -23.77
N THR A 726 -19.25 -58.87 -25.10
CA THR A 726 -19.93 -59.89 -25.91
C THR A 726 -19.46 -61.30 -25.55
N PRO A 727 -20.36 -62.27 -25.30
CA PRO A 727 -19.98 -63.66 -25.05
C PRO A 727 -19.52 -64.38 -26.35
N PRO A 728 -18.65 -65.41 -26.26
CA PRO A 728 -18.07 -66.07 -27.43
C PRO A 728 -19.08 -66.86 -28.29
N ALA A 729 -18.87 -66.83 -29.61
CA ALA A 729 -19.78 -67.31 -30.66
C ALA A 729 -19.72 -68.84 -30.91
N TYR A 730 -20.13 -69.68 -29.96
CA TYR A 730 -20.16 -71.15 -30.15
C TYR A 730 -21.52 -71.82 -29.95
N GLN A 731 -22.61 -71.08 -29.74
CA GLN A 731 -23.95 -71.68 -29.60
C GLN A 731 -24.99 -70.93 -30.44
N ALA A 732 -24.92 -71.12 -31.76
CA ALA A 732 -25.98 -70.76 -32.69
C ALA A 732 -26.17 -71.87 -33.73
N SER A 733 -26.77 -72.99 -33.31
CA SER A 733 -27.36 -73.97 -34.22
C SER A 733 -28.24 -74.96 -33.46
N GLY A 734 -29.56 -74.82 -33.58
CA GLY A 734 -30.53 -75.81 -33.09
C GLY A 734 -31.96 -75.26 -33.01
N PRO A 735 -32.90 -75.69 -33.88
CA PRO A 735 -34.27 -75.20 -33.90
C PRO A 735 -35.23 -76.06 -33.05
N GLY A 736 -36.23 -75.43 -32.45
CA GLY A 736 -37.50 -76.07 -32.09
C GLY A 736 -37.82 -76.15 -30.59
N GLY A 737 -39.06 -75.79 -30.24
CA GLY A 737 -39.70 -76.16 -28.97
C GLY A 737 -40.32 -75.01 -28.19
N ALA A 738 -41.62 -75.11 -27.90
CA ALA A 738 -42.50 -74.04 -27.43
C ALA A 738 -42.61 -73.88 -25.89
N LYS A 739 -42.79 -72.60 -25.44
CA LYS A 739 -43.53 -72.04 -24.26
C LYS A 739 -43.23 -72.60 -22.84
N PRO A 740 -43.46 -71.86 -21.71
CA PRO A 740 -44.52 -70.85 -21.43
C PRO A 740 -44.08 -69.55 -20.68
N PRO A 741 -44.97 -68.55 -20.48
CA PRO A 741 -44.64 -67.29 -19.81
C PRO A 741 -44.97 -67.28 -18.30
N PRO A 742 -44.23 -66.51 -17.48
CA PRO A 742 -44.68 -66.06 -16.15
C PRO A 742 -45.01 -64.55 -16.08
N PRO A 743 -45.69 -64.09 -15.00
CA PRO A 743 -46.77 -63.11 -15.08
C PRO A 743 -46.43 -61.65 -14.69
N ALA A 744 -47.42 -60.77 -14.93
CA ALA A 744 -47.40 -59.31 -14.85
C ALA A 744 -47.34 -58.73 -13.41
N ARG A 745 -46.75 -57.52 -13.29
CA ARG A 745 -46.69 -56.71 -12.06
C ARG A 745 -47.46 -55.37 -12.26
N PRO A 746 -48.22 -54.89 -11.26
CA PRO A 746 -49.19 -53.79 -11.41
C PRO A 746 -48.58 -52.36 -11.42
N PRO A 747 -49.31 -51.37 -11.98
CA PRO A 747 -48.88 -49.98 -12.06
C PRO A 747 -49.18 -49.14 -10.79
N PRO A 748 -48.44 -48.03 -10.55
CA PRO A 748 -48.64 -47.15 -9.40
C PRO A 748 -49.80 -46.15 -9.59
N PRO A 749 -50.54 -45.78 -8.52
CA PRO A 749 -51.65 -44.83 -8.60
C PRO A 749 -51.24 -43.36 -8.54
N GLN A 750 -51.88 -42.54 -9.38
CA GLN A 750 -51.83 -41.07 -9.43
C GLN A 750 -52.83 -40.45 -8.44
N VAL A 751 -52.47 -39.33 -7.80
CA VAL A 751 -53.44 -38.46 -7.08
C VAL A 751 -53.15 -36.98 -7.38
N GLN A 752 -54.19 -36.27 -7.80
CA GLN A 752 -54.23 -34.83 -8.10
C GLN A 752 -54.63 -33.99 -6.85
N PRO A 753 -54.38 -32.66 -6.85
CA PRO A 753 -54.47 -31.81 -5.67
C PRO A 753 -55.80 -31.04 -5.54
N GLN A 754 -56.28 -30.80 -4.31
CA GLN A 754 -57.29 -29.76 -4.03
C GLN A 754 -57.28 -29.24 -2.57
N GLN A 755 -57.82 -28.03 -2.39
CA GLN A 755 -57.55 -27.02 -1.36
C GLN A 755 -58.41 -27.07 -0.06
N GLN A 756 -57.83 -26.50 1.00
CA GLN A 756 -58.38 -25.67 2.12
C GLN A 756 -59.73 -26.00 2.81
N GLN A 757 -59.71 -26.10 4.16
CA GLN A 757 -60.33 -25.10 5.08
C GLN A 757 -60.16 -25.43 6.58
N GLN A 758 -60.44 -24.41 7.40
CA GLN A 758 -60.15 -24.12 8.82
C GLN A 758 -60.99 -24.88 9.87
N GLN A 759 -60.49 -24.92 11.14
CA GLN A 759 -61.14 -24.54 12.43
C GLN A 759 -60.64 -25.41 13.62
N GLN A 760 -59.98 -24.80 14.62
CA GLN A 760 -60.43 -24.45 15.99
C GLN A 760 -60.39 -25.59 17.06
N GLN A 761 -59.67 -25.31 18.17
CA GLN A 761 -59.54 -26.03 19.47
C GLN A 761 -60.83 -25.95 20.33
N PRO A 762 -61.00 -26.54 21.57
CA PRO A 762 -60.06 -27.05 22.63
C PRO A 762 -60.59 -28.31 23.40
N PRO A 763 -60.33 -28.63 24.71
CA PRO A 763 -59.23 -28.39 25.71
C PRO A 763 -58.66 -29.70 26.37
N ALA A 764 -57.39 -29.80 26.80
CA ALA A 764 -56.73 -29.56 28.12
C ALA A 764 -56.98 -30.55 29.30
N GLN A 765 -55.92 -31.22 29.79
CA GLN A 765 -55.56 -31.53 31.21
C GLN A 765 -54.18 -32.26 31.25
N GLN A 766 -53.08 -31.57 31.59
CA GLN A 766 -52.42 -31.47 32.92
C GLN A 766 -51.57 -32.70 33.35
N ALA A 767 -50.24 -32.55 33.32
CA ALA A 767 -49.39 -32.65 34.52
C ALA A 767 -47.92 -32.24 34.23
N ALA A 768 -47.40 -31.43 35.14
CA ALA A 768 -46.06 -30.85 35.32
C ALA A 768 -44.97 -31.92 35.63
N ALA A 769 -43.66 -31.70 35.70
CA ALA A 769 -42.73 -30.58 35.52
C ALA A 769 -41.30 -31.16 35.45
N GLY A 770 -40.36 -30.45 34.81
CA GLY A 770 -38.92 -30.73 34.88
C GLY A 770 -38.13 -29.83 33.93
N SER A 771 -37.42 -28.87 34.50
CA SER A 771 -36.81 -27.67 33.88
C SER A 771 -35.42 -27.87 33.26
N GLN A 772 -35.18 -27.31 32.07
CA GLN A 772 -33.85 -26.89 31.54
C GLN A 772 -33.96 -25.66 30.59
N PRO A 773 -32.90 -24.83 30.43
CA PRO A 773 -32.95 -23.47 29.86
C PRO A 773 -32.92 -23.39 28.31
N PRO A 774 -33.29 -22.24 27.71
CA PRO A 774 -33.59 -22.11 26.27
C PRO A 774 -32.37 -21.94 25.35
N GLN A 775 -32.46 -22.60 24.19
CA GLN A 775 -31.64 -22.34 23.00
C GLN A 775 -32.04 -21.01 22.33
N LEU A 776 -31.04 -20.25 21.89
CA LEU A 776 -31.21 -19.13 20.95
C LEU A 776 -30.84 -19.57 19.53
N ASN A 777 -31.81 -19.44 18.63
CA ASN A 777 -31.68 -19.60 17.18
C ASN A 777 -30.72 -18.57 16.57
N MET A 778 -29.77 -19.01 15.75
CA MET A 778 -29.04 -18.17 14.80
C MET A 778 -29.76 -18.11 13.44
N PRO A 779 -29.77 -16.95 12.75
CA PRO A 779 -30.24 -16.85 11.37
C PRO A 779 -29.17 -17.29 10.35
N GLN A 780 -29.68 -17.90 9.28
CA GLN A 780 -29.00 -18.46 8.11
C GLN A 780 -28.28 -17.39 7.26
N ALA A 781 -26.97 -17.55 7.06
CA ALA A 781 -26.15 -16.71 6.17
C ALA A 781 -25.96 -17.38 4.80
N GLY A 782 -26.14 -16.58 3.74
CA GLY A 782 -26.00 -16.98 2.34
C GLY A 782 -24.54 -17.18 1.90
N GLN A 783 -24.37 -18.10 0.96
CA GLN A 783 -23.12 -18.53 0.33
C GLN A 783 -22.47 -17.44 -0.55
N PRO A 784 -21.14 -17.20 -0.47
CA PRO A 784 -20.41 -16.46 -1.50
C PRO A 784 -19.72 -17.37 -2.51
N GLN A 785 -19.86 -17.03 -3.79
CA GLN A 785 -19.17 -17.63 -4.94
C GLN A 785 -17.69 -17.24 -4.98
N TYR A 786 -16.79 -18.22 -5.14
CA TYR A 786 -15.35 -18.02 -5.35
C TYR A 786 -14.96 -18.19 -6.82
N GLY A 787 -14.31 -17.16 -7.39
CA GLY A 787 -13.68 -17.20 -8.71
C GLY A 787 -12.17 -17.50 -8.60
N TYR A 788 -11.68 -18.39 -9.46
CA TYR A 788 -10.28 -18.82 -9.54
C TYR A 788 -9.33 -17.70 -10.00
N ASN A 789 -8.22 -17.52 -9.29
CA ASN A 789 -7.08 -16.72 -9.78
C ASN A 789 -5.74 -17.33 -9.32
N ASN A 790 -4.76 -17.36 -10.23
CA ASN A 790 -3.46 -18.02 -10.14
C ASN A 790 -2.54 -17.40 -9.06
N PRO A 791 -1.66 -18.17 -8.36
CA PRO A 791 -0.81 -17.60 -7.30
C PRO A 791 0.44 -16.92 -7.87
N GLN A 792 0.54 -15.61 -7.65
CA GLN A 792 1.74 -14.79 -7.87
C GLN A 792 2.66 -14.83 -6.65
N TYR A 793 3.96 -14.68 -6.92
CA TYR A 793 5.07 -14.74 -5.99
C TYR A 793 4.85 -13.88 -4.72
N TYR A 794 4.86 -14.53 -3.56
CA TYR A 794 4.82 -13.89 -2.25
C TYR A 794 6.26 -13.48 -1.85
N SER A 795 6.52 -12.19 -1.73
CA SER A 795 7.70 -11.71 -1.02
C SER A 795 7.34 -11.63 0.47
N PRO A 796 8.04 -12.35 1.38
CA PRO A 796 7.71 -12.33 2.79
C PRO A 796 8.01 -10.95 3.42
N PRO A 797 7.23 -10.50 4.42
CA PRO A 797 7.52 -9.30 5.17
C PRO A 797 8.85 -9.43 5.94
N PRO A 798 9.57 -8.31 6.18
CA PRO A 798 10.75 -8.34 7.04
C PRO A 798 10.31 -8.73 8.46
N MET A 799 10.78 -9.90 8.92
CA MET A 799 10.65 -10.30 10.32
C MET A 799 11.60 -9.44 11.17
N PRO A 800 11.25 -9.16 12.44
CA PRO A 800 12.15 -8.45 13.32
C PRO A 800 13.46 -9.24 13.43
N THR A 801 14.58 -8.55 13.22
CA THR A 801 15.90 -8.96 13.69
C THR A 801 15.86 -8.96 15.23
N SER A 802 15.10 -9.88 15.81
CA SER A 802 15.11 -10.14 17.24
C SER A 802 16.46 -10.78 17.54
N TYR A 803 17.37 -9.92 18.00
CA TYR A 803 18.38 -10.17 19.02
C TYR A 803 18.65 -11.66 19.27
N ASN A 804 19.77 -12.16 18.73
CA ASN A 804 20.36 -13.41 19.19
C ASN A 804 21.10 -13.10 20.52
N PRO A 805 20.69 -13.66 21.67
CA PRO A 805 21.34 -13.38 22.95
C PRO A 805 22.81 -13.83 23.00
N TYR A 806 23.27 -14.60 22.00
CA TYR A 806 24.57 -15.27 21.96
C TYR A 806 25.51 -14.76 20.87
N ALA A 807 25.27 -13.58 20.30
CA ALA A 807 26.12 -13.02 19.25
C ALA A 807 27.59 -12.74 19.67
N THR A 808 27.91 -12.82 20.97
CA THR A 808 29.26 -12.56 21.52
C THR A 808 30.20 -13.77 21.53
N MET A 809 29.77 -14.96 21.11
CA MET A 809 30.65 -16.14 21.04
C MET A 809 31.28 -16.29 19.64
N GLN A 810 32.45 -15.66 19.43
CA GLN A 810 33.28 -15.88 18.23
C GLN A 810 33.83 -17.32 18.23
N TYR A 811 33.58 -18.08 17.16
CA TYR A 811 34.25 -19.35 16.91
C TYR A 811 35.01 -19.34 15.58
N GLN A 812 36.32 -19.54 15.63
CA GLN A 812 37.17 -19.87 14.48
C GLN A 812 37.02 -21.38 14.17
N PRO A 813 36.74 -21.79 12.92
CA PRO A 813 36.64 -23.20 12.58
C PRO A 813 38.03 -23.87 12.52
N PRO A 814 38.17 -25.15 12.92
CA PRO A 814 39.42 -25.91 12.74
C PRO A 814 39.62 -26.33 11.26
N PRO A 815 40.87 -26.56 10.81
CA PRO A 815 41.14 -26.94 9.42
C PRO A 815 40.80 -28.42 9.18
N GLN A 816 39.82 -28.70 8.31
CA GLN A 816 39.52 -30.06 7.85
C GLN A 816 40.36 -30.44 6.63
N GLN A 817 41.09 -31.54 6.79
CA GLN A 817 41.77 -32.30 5.74
C GLN A 817 40.76 -32.94 4.79
N GLY A 818 41.08 -32.91 3.49
CA GLY A 818 40.23 -33.40 2.42
C GLY A 818 40.12 -34.93 2.35
N ALA A 819 38.97 -35.40 1.88
CA ALA A 819 38.80 -36.72 1.28
C ALA A 819 37.73 -36.64 0.19
N ALA A 820 38.10 -37.12 -1.00
CA ALA A 820 37.31 -37.13 -2.22
C ALA A 820 36.35 -38.34 -2.28
N ALA A 821 35.20 -38.16 -2.95
CA ALA A 821 34.31 -39.23 -3.42
C ALA A 821 33.34 -38.69 -4.50
N PRO A 822 32.78 -39.54 -5.39
CA PRO A 822 32.87 -39.31 -6.84
C PRO A 822 31.56 -38.96 -7.57
N TYR A 823 31.75 -38.42 -8.78
CA TYR A 823 30.76 -38.05 -9.79
C TYR A 823 29.85 -39.22 -10.24
N GLY A 824 28.54 -38.95 -10.27
CA GLY A 824 27.52 -39.72 -10.99
C GLY A 824 26.80 -38.82 -12.01
N GLN A 825 26.76 -39.27 -13.27
CA GLN A 825 26.22 -38.56 -14.43
C GLN A 825 24.68 -38.48 -14.45
N GLN A 826 24.17 -37.41 -15.10
CA GLN A 826 22.81 -37.34 -15.65
C GLN A 826 22.88 -37.06 -17.18
N PRO A 827 22.06 -37.74 -18.01
CA PRO A 827 22.14 -37.66 -19.48
C PRO A 827 21.38 -36.47 -20.07
N GLY A 828 21.82 -36.06 -21.26
CA GLY A 828 21.55 -34.75 -21.88
C GLY A 828 20.29 -34.62 -22.73
N ALA A 829 20.05 -33.36 -23.13
CA ALA A 829 19.17 -32.94 -24.22
C ALA A 829 19.87 -31.79 -25.02
N PRO A 830 19.58 -31.62 -26.32
CA PRO A 830 20.53 -31.11 -27.32
C PRO A 830 20.59 -29.57 -27.47
N PRO A 831 21.71 -28.98 -27.93
CA PRO A 831 21.87 -27.54 -28.07
C PRO A 831 21.49 -27.03 -29.48
N TYR A 832 20.83 -25.86 -29.52
CA TYR A 832 20.74 -25.00 -30.71
C TYR A 832 21.89 -23.96 -30.73
N PRO A 833 22.37 -23.54 -31.92
CA PRO A 833 23.61 -22.79 -32.04
C PRO A 833 23.40 -21.27 -31.86
N GLN A 834 24.24 -20.65 -31.02
CA GLN A 834 24.30 -19.20 -30.86
C GLN A 834 25.58 -18.66 -31.53
N GLN A 835 25.39 -17.84 -32.56
CA GLN A 835 26.47 -17.16 -33.27
C GLN A 835 27.13 -16.10 -32.39
N GLN A 836 28.43 -16.24 -32.16
CA GLN A 836 29.31 -15.17 -31.68
C GLN A 836 29.64 -14.23 -32.84
N GLN A 837 29.43 -12.92 -32.66
CA GLN A 837 30.10 -11.91 -33.45
C GLN A 837 31.09 -11.14 -32.58
N ALA A 838 32.35 -11.29 -32.97
CA ALA A 838 33.51 -10.61 -32.42
C ALA A 838 33.58 -9.15 -32.88
N ALA A 839 34.04 -8.29 -31.98
CA ALA A 839 34.42 -6.91 -32.30
C ALA A 839 35.73 -6.87 -33.10
N PRO A 840 35.86 -5.98 -34.10
CA PRO A 840 37.16 -5.60 -34.68
C PRO A 840 37.63 -4.18 -34.25
N PRO A 841 38.93 -3.87 -34.43
CA PRO A 841 39.61 -2.74 -33.79
C PRO A 841 39.71 -1.48 -34.66
N TYR A 842 40.06 -0.35 -34.00
CA TYR A 842 40.28 1.00 -34.53
C TYR A 842 41.26 1.13 -35.71
N PRO A 843 41.15 2.23 -36.48
CA PRO A 843 42.33 3.03 -36.83
C PRO A 843 42.17 4.57 -36.62
N GLN A 844 43.32 5.23 -36.47
CA GLN A 844 43.57 6.68 -36.26
C GLN A 844 43.25 7.60 -37.47
N GLN A 845 42.89 8.87 -37.25
CA GLN A 845 43.77 10.08 -37.42
C GLN A 845 43.00 11.44 -37.41
N GLN A 846 43.57 12.39 -36.64
CA GLN A 846 43.73 13.87 -36.75
C GLN A 846 42.74 14.78 -37.54
N TYR A 847 42.20 15.83 -36.91
CA TYR A 847 42.61 17.26 -36.94
C TYR A 847 41.52 18.18 -36.30
N ALA A 848 41.94 19.25 -35.61
CA ALA A 848 41.11 20.32 -35.03
C ALA A 848 40.64 21.36 -36.10
N PRO A 849 39.76 22.35 -35.84
CA PRO A 849 40.02 23.47 -34.91
C PRO A 849 38.82 24.03 -34.07
N GLN A 850 39.19 24.80 -33.04
CA GLN A 850 38.39 25.56 -32.06
C GLN A 850 37.69 26.82 -32.62
N TYR A 851 36.65 27.30 -31.91
CA TYR A 851 36.23 28.71 -31.78
C TYR A 851 35.25 28.90 -30.57
N PRO A 852 35.01 30.11 -30.00
CA PRO A 852 35.49 30.47 -28.67
C PRO A 852 34.41 30.93 -27.65
N GLN A 853 34.84 31.04 -26.38
CA GLN A 853 34.14 31.60 -25.21
C GLN A 853 34.22 33.15 -25.14
N PRO A 854 33.24 33.86 -24.54
CA PRO A 854 33.35 35.29 -24.28
C PRO A 854 34.04 35.62 -22.94
N ALA A 855 34.85 36.67 -22.97
CA ALA A 855 35.68 37.17 -21.89
C ALA A 855 34.96 38.10 -20.90
N TYR A 856 35.50 38.11 -19.68
CA TYR A 856 35.21 38.99 -18.55
C TYR A 856 35.87 40.37 -18.76
N ASN A 857 35.24 41.46 -18.30
CA ASN A 857 35.88 42.77 -18.16
C ASN A 857 35.60 43.33 -16.74
N PRO A 858 36.61 43.83 -16.00
CA PRO A 858 36.46 44.39 -14.65
C PRO A 858 36.41 45.93 -14.69
N TYR A 859 35.65 46.58 -13.79
CA TYR A 859 35.86 47.92 -13.18
C TYR A 859 34.52 48.49 -12.66
N ALA A 860 34.39 48.71 -11.33
CA ALA A 860 33.76 49.85 -10.63
C ALA A 860 33.22 49.49 -9.20
N PRO A 861 33.13 50.45 -8.26
CA PRO A 861 33.38 50.25 -6.81
C PRO A 861 32.10 50.28 -5.92
N PRO A 862 32.19 50.20 -4.57
CA PRO A 862 31.20 49.56 -3.70
C PRO A 862 30.12 50.53 -3.17
N SER A 863 28.93 50.00 -2.85
CA SER A 863 27.87 50.75 -2.16
C SER A 863 27.48 50.10 -0.85
N GLN A 864 27.34 50.97 0.14
CA GLN A 864 27.25 50.75 1.56
C GLN A 864 25.91 50.18 2.03
N TYR A 865 26.02 49.51 3.16
CA TYR A 865 25.00 49.21 4.16
C TYR A 865 24.20 50.46 4.57
N ASN A 866 22.87 50.37 4.67
CA ASN A 866 22.12 51.01 5.76
C ASN A 866 20.74 50.33 6.01
N PRO A 867 20.34 50.11 7.27
CA PRO A 867 19.03 49.56 7.66
C PRO A 867 18.03 50.64 8.12
N TYR A 868 16.75 50.25 8.27
CA TYR A 868 15.63 50.83 9.09
C TYR A 868 14.30 51.15 8.37
N GLN A 869 13.22 50.87 9.12
CA GLN A 869 11.78 51.24 9.04
C GLN A 869 10.86 50.29 8.25
N GLN A 870 9.97 49.47 8.85
CA GLN A 870 8.67 49.77 9.52
C GLN A 870 7.83 50.79 8.71
N GLN A 871 6.56 50.59 8.35
CA GLN A 871 5.41 50.16 9.16
C GLN A 871 4.18 49.97 8.24
N GLN A 872 3.30 49.02 8.60
CA GLN A 872 1.82 48.95 8.46
C GLN A 872 1.07 49.75 7.36
N GLN A 873 0.11 49.11 6.70
CA GLN A 873 -1.33 49.26 7.04
C GLN A 873 -2.30 48.52 6.09
N ARG A 874 -3.33 47.95 6.75
CA ARG A 874 -4.66 47.48 6.30
C ARG A 874 -4.83 46.12 5.66
#